data_AF-A0A9D2LID7-F1
#
_entry.id   AF-A0A9D2LID7-F1
#
_cell.length_a   1.000
_cell.length_b   1.000
_cell.length_c   1.000
_cell.angle_alpha   90.00
_cell.angle_beta   90.00
_cell.angle_gamma   90.00
#
_symmetry.space_group_name_H-M   'P 1'
#
loop_
_entity.id
_entity.type
_entity.pdbx_description
1 polymer ?
#
loop_
_entity_poly.entity_id
_entity_poly.type
_entity_poly.pdbx_seq_one_letter_code
_entity_poly.pdbx_strand_id
1 'polypeptide(L)'
;MNIKKRLLVGGVCGALLIGTMVPALAATVHYNDGATVGGSAAWTAWTEEWNTVATDYTQVSLTPGEDETELNFAWYSLDNGSAATPVVHFGTSRNSLTAYTGTAGDVDTSLTGGVAYHYNHVTVTGLEPNTTYYYTVEKNGEQTEVETYETQSFDTVKMLYVGDPQIGASKGQPQGSETLAAESGAANTAARNDAFGWNRTLEAALAQDPDVSFIISAGDQVNKTGQAKEEEYAGYLSPDALAVLPVATTIGNHDSLNADYMYHFNNPNATEYGATEAGGDYYYSYGNGLFIVLNTNNYNVAEHEQAIQEAIASDPDAAWRIVTIHQDIYGSGLDHSDTDGMILRTQLTPIFDEYDIDVVLQGHDHTYSRSKLLYGDGQTHGAYEFRLNADGSDYDWDHAYDINENTQIPLYPDDAAGQTLLDTFQADNHCYTIETTVGNTVVNPNGTLYMTANSASGSKYYELISAQQDYIAERSQNWLPSWSVITLSADSFSIDTYQLTADGQTEKIDETFTIRKTGDGESLTAPLTRAEAVQRLYDDAGRPAVSSAAGFSDVSADDSYLDAVAWARAQGIVKGVTGSSFAPDEIITQAQFAAMLTRYAAVEGKSGASRDATLSQGMAYAESHGLLTGSTVTAASADYALTKLG
;
A
#
# COMPACT_ATOMS: atom_id res chain seq x y z
N MET A 1 73.93 -24.55 -0.29
CA MET A 1 74.10 -25.54 0.80
C MET A 1 73.37 -25.02 2.03
N ASN A 2 72.31 -25.71 2.48
CA ASN A 2 71.57 -25.58 3.77
C ASN A 2 70.98 -24.17 4.14
N ILE A 3 69.65 -23.98 4.36
CA ILE A 3 68.77 -24.46 5.46
C ILE A 3 69.17 -23.83 6.82
N LYS A 4 68.35 -23.16 7.66
CA LYS A 4 66.89 -22.88 7.90
C LYS A 4 66.75 -21.42 8.43
N LYS A 5 65.61 -20.74 8.70
CA LYS A 5 64.13 -20.99 8.83
C LYS A 5 63.37 -20.10 7.80
N ARG A 6 62.03 -19.95 7.65
CA ARG A 6 60.74 -20.36 8.30
C ARG A 6 60.14 -19.52 9.47
N LEU A 7 59.28 -18.53 9.15
CA LEU A 7 58.03 -18.16 9.89
C LEU A 7 56.98 -17.58 8.90
N LEU A 8 55.72 -17.42 9.33
CA LEU A 8 54.54 -17.24 8.46
C LEU A 8 53.71 -15.98 8.78
N VAL A 9 52.57 -15.81 8.07
CA VAL A 9 51.58 -14.70 8.09
C VAL A 9 52.06 -13.46 7.32
N GLY A 10 51.28 -12.85 6.44
CA GLY A 10 49.93 -13.17 5.93
C GLY A 10 49.36 -11.91 5.29
N GLY A 11 48.81 -11.98 4.07
CA GLY A 11 48.45 -10.78 3.31
C GLY A 11 47.48 -11.06 2.17
N VAL A 12 46.43 -10.25 2.12
CA VAL A 12 45.30 -10.29 1.18
C VAL A 12 45.78 -10.09 -0.27
N CYS A 13 45.24 -10.89 -1.19
CA CYS A 13 45.20 -10.54 -2.61
C CYS A 13 43.79 -10.04 -2.93
N GLY A 14 43.63 -8.72 -3.12
CA GLY A 14 42.39 -8.17 -3.65
C GLY A 14 42.29 -8.49 -5.15
N ALA A 15 41.13 -8.96 -5.58
CA ALA A 15 40.77 -9.02 -6.99
C ALA A 15 39.83 -7.84 -7.28
N LEU A 16 40.23 -6.93 -8.18
CA LEU A 16 39.26 -5.98 -8.74
C LEU A 16 38.33 -6.79 -9.66
N LEU A 17 37.04 -6.81 -9.33
CA LEU A 17 36.02 -7.09 -10.32
C LEU A 17 35.90 -5.84 -11.19
N ILE A 18 36.24 -5.98 -12.47
CA ILE A 18 35.97 -4.95 -13.46
C ILE A 18 34.52 -5.15 -13.88
N GLY A 19 33.63 -4.27 -13.43
CA GLY A 19 32.25 -4.22 -13.92
C GLY A 19 32.26 -3.99 -15.43
N THR A 20 31.75 -4.94 -16.20
CA THR A 20 31.52 -4.76 -17.63
C THR A 20 30.15 -4.11 -17.79
N MET A 21 30.14 -2.83 -18.16
CA MET A 21 28.89 -2.08 -18.37
C MET A 21 27.98 -2.83 -19.35
N VAL A 22 26.76 -3.12 -18.91
CA VAL A 22 25.67 -3.58 -19.76
C VAL A 22 24.83 -2.35 -20.10
N PRO A 23 24.86 -1.83 -21.34
CA PRO A 23 23.90 -0.80 -21.73
C PRO A 23 22.49 -1.41 -21.70
N ALA A 24 21.49 -0.61 -21.32
CA ALA A 24 20.11 -1.06 -21.11
C ALA A 24 19.63 -2.07 -22.16
N LEU A 25 19.45 -3.32 -21.72
CA LEU A 25 18.89 -4.41 -22.49
C LEU A 25 17.52 -4.73 -21.92
N ALA A 26 16.48 -4.54 -22.74
CA ALA A 26 15.17 -5.11 -22.46
C ALA A 26 15.28 -6.65 -22.35
N ALA A 27 14.39 -7.23 -21.53
CA ALA A 27 14.44 -8.59 -20.97
C ALA A 27 15.48 -8.77 -19.83
N THR A 28 14.95 -8.91 -18.60
CA THR A 28 15.63 -9.47 -17.43
C THR A 28 16.05 -10.93 -17.69
N VAL A 29 17.02 -11.48 -16.93
CA VAL A 29 17.43 -12.90 -17.13
C VAL A 29 16.29 -13.89 -16.81
N HIS A 30 15.32 -13.45 -16.00
CA HIS A 30 14.22 -14.25 -15.50
C HIS A 30 12.86 -13.68 -15.94
N TYR A 31 11.95 -14.58 -16.33
CA TYR A 31 10.53 -14.38 -16.60
C TYR A 31 9.81 -15.75 -16.61
N ASN A 32 8.48 -15.77 -16.59
CA ASN A 32 7.69 -16.98 -16.79
C ASN A 32 7.40 -17.24 -18.28
N ASP A 33 7.98 -18.32 -18.84
CA ASP A 33 7.62 -18.80 -20.19
C ASP A 33 6.27 -19.56 -20.15
N GLY A 34 5.20 -18.89 -20.62
CA GLY A 34 3.84 -19.42 -20.75
C GLY A 34 3.73 -20.74 -21.53
N ALA A 35 4.66 -21.00 -22.46
CA ALA A 35 4.71 -22.27 -23.20
C ALA A 35 5.24 -23.46 -22.36
N THR A 36 5.79 -23.19 -21.17
CA THR A 36 6.33 -24.20 -20.25
C THR A 36 5.50 -24.35 -18.96
N VAL A 37 4.92 -23.27 -18.44
CA VAL A 37 4.07 -23.27 -17.24
C VAL A 37 2.60 -23.56 -17.59
N GLY A 38 1.79 -24.00 -16.63
CA GLY A 38 0.35 -24.28 -16.82
C GLY A 38 0.01 -25.49 -17.72
N GLY A 39 0.97 -25.98 -18.51
CA GLY A 39 0.85 -27.18 -19.32
C GLY A 39 0.33 -26.91 -20.74
N SER A 40 0.84 -27.70 -21.69
CA SER A 40 0.69 -27.40 -23.13
C SER A 40 -0.75 -27.31 -23.64
N ALA A 41 -1.72 -27.94 -22.96
CA ALA A 41 -3.13 -27.87 -23.37
C ALA A 41 -3.76 -26.51 -23.05
N ALA A 42 -3.54 -25.97 -21.84
CA ALA A 42 -4.03 -24.66 -21.43
C ALA A 42 -3.36 -23.56 -22.25
N TRP A 43 -2.03 -23.60 -22.39
CA TRP A 43 -1.30 -22.67 -23.24
C TRP A 43 -1.78 -22.69 -24.70
N THR A 44 -2.01 -23.87 -25.29
CA THR A 44 -2.51 -23.95 -26.68
C THR A 44 -3.87 -23.26 -26.82
N ALA A 45 -4.82 -23.54 -25.92
CA ALA A 45 -6.15 -22.92 -25.93
C ALA A 45 -6.05 -21.39 -25.82
N TRP A 46 -5.27 -20.90 -24.85
CA TRP A 46 -5.02 -19.48 -24.67
C TRP A 46 -4.39 -18.82 -25.92
N THR A 47 -3.43 -19.46 -26.59
CA THR A 47 -2.83 -18.90 -27.81
C THR A 47 -3.79 -18.85 -29.01
N GLU A 48 -4.87 -19.64 -29.02
CA GLU A 48 -5.95 -19.52 -30.00
C GLU A 48 -6.91 -18.38 -29.61
N GLU A 49 -7.26 -18.28 -28.33
CA GLU A 49 -8.17 -17.29 -27.72
C GLU A 49 -7.64 -15.85 -27.73
N TRP A 50 -6.33 -15.66 -27.51
CA TRP A 50 -5.63 -14.38 -27.52
C TRP A 50 -5.93 -13.53 -28.76
N ASN A 51 -6.14 -14.16 -29.91
CA ASN A 51 -6.45 -13.47 -31.18
C ASN A 51 -7.79 -12.73 -31.16
N THR A 52 -8.66 -13.05 -30.20
CA THR A 52 -9.92 -12.33 -29.93
C THR A 52 -9.71 -11.33 -28.79
N VAL A 53 -9.18 -11.78 -27.64
CA VAL A 53 -8.91 -10.94 -26.46
C VAL A 53 -8.14 -9.68 -26.81
N ALA A 54 -7.02 -9.81 -27.52
CA ALA A 54 -6.14 -8.70 -27.91
C ALA A 54 -6.73 -7.73 -28.97
N THR A 55 -8.04 -7.84 -29.24
CA THR A 55 -8.80 -6.94 -30.12
C THR A 55 -10.15 -6.52 -29.52
N ASP A 56 -10.54 -7.06 -28.36
CA ASP A 56 -11.74 -6.66 -27.64
C ASP A 56 -11.38 -5.75 -26.46
N TYR A 57 -11.32 -4.45 -26.73
CA TYR A 57 -11.05 -3.42 -25.73
C TYR A 57 -12.28 -3.13 -24.85
N THR A 58 -13.41 -3.86 -25.02
CA THR A 58 -14.65 -3.63 -24.27
C THR A 58 -14.72 -4.40 -22.95
N GLN A 59 -13.59 -4.90 -22.44
CA GLN A 59 -13.56 -5.58 -21.14
C GLN A 59 -14.14 -4.69 -20.03
N VAL A 60 -14.73 -5.32 -19.03
CA VAL A 60 -15.37 -4.62 -17.90
C VAL A 60 -14.46 -4.77 -16.69
N SER A 61 -14.00 -3.65 -16.13
CA SER A 61 -13.35 -3.65 -14.82
C SER A 61 -14.37 -3.38 -13.72
N LEU A 62 -14.09 -3.94 -12.54
CA LEU A 62 -14.77 -3.65 -11.29
C LEU A 62 -13.76 -2.96 -10.36
N THR A 63 -14.18 -1.88 -9.70
CA THR A 63 -13.39 -1.12 -8.71
C THR A 63 -14.24 -0.94 -7.43
N PRO A 64 -13.65 -0.84 -6.22
CA PRO A 64 -14.41 -0.53 -5.01
C PRO A 64 -15.22 0.77 -5.09
N GLY A 65 -16.29 0.88 -4.31
CA GLY A 65 -17.10 2.09 -4.12
C GLY A 65 -16.50 3.08 -3.11
N GLU A 66 -17.27 4.12 -2.73
CA GLU A 66 -16.82 5.05 -1.66
C GLU A 66 -16.70 4.33 -0.29
N ASP A 67 -17.61 3.39 -0.03
CA ASP A 67 -17.57 2.40 1.04
C ASP A 67 -17.90 0.99 0.49
N GLU A 68 -17.89 -0.03 1.36
CA GLU A 68 -18.19 -1.41 0.98
C GLU A 68 -19.64 -1.67 0.54
N THR A 69 -20.54 -0.68 0.67
CA THR A 69 -21.93 -0.73 0.19
C THR A 69 -22.08 -0.26 -1.26
N GLU A 70 -20.99 0.16 -1.90
CA GLU A 70 -20.95 0.56 -3.31
C GLU A 70 -19.96 -0.28 -4.15
N LEU A 71 -20.23 -0.35 -5.46
CA LEU A 71 -19.38 -1.03 -6.44
C LEU A 71 -19.33 -0.21 -7.73
N ASN A 72 -18.13 0.03 -8.24
CA ASN A 72 -17.88 0.80 -9.45
C ASN A 72 -17.55 -0.12 -10.63
N PHE A 73 -17.99 0.28 -11.83
CA PHE A 73 -17.75 -0.40 -13.10
C PHE A 73 -17.15 0.57 -14.11
N ALA A 74 -16.20 0.10 -14.94
CA ALA A 74 -15.74 0.80 -16.13
C ALA A 74 -15.65 -0.13 -17.36
N TRP A 75 -16.01 0.36 -18.56
CA TRP A 75 -15.84 -0.36 -19.83
C TRP A 75 -15.87 0.56 -21.06
N TYR A 76 -15.26 0.14 -22.16
CA TYR A 76 -15.40 0.84 -23.46
C TYR A 76 -16.64 0.38 -24.23
N SER A 77 -17.28 1.31 -24.94
CA SER A 77 -18.27 1.05 -26.00
C SER A 77 -17.80 1.67 -27.31
N LEU A 78 -17.93 0.95 -28.43
CA LEU A 78 -17.47 1.42 -29.75
C LEU A 78 -18.34 2.59 -30.26
N ASP A 79 -17.76 3.67 -30.77
CA ASP A 79 -18.57 4.68 -31.49
C ASP A 79 -19.00 4.10 -32.85
N ASN A 80 -20.29 3.78 -32.93
CA ASN A 80 -20.96 3.32 -34.14
C ASN A 80 -21.96 4.37 -34.70
N GLY A 81 -21.92 5.61 -34.19
CA GLY A 81 -22.87 6.68 -34.47
C GLY A 81 -24.13 6.66 -33.59
N SER A 82 -24.18 5.79 -32.58
CA SER A 82 -25.20 5.76 -31.52
C SER A 82 -24.66 6.42 -30.25
N ALA A 83 -25.55 6.91 -29.38
CA ALA A 83 -25.12 7.39 -28.06
C ALA A 83 -24.54 6.24 -27.20
N ALA A 84 -23.53 6.53 -26.40
CA ALA A 84 -23.01 5.63 -25.37
C ALA A 84 -24.10 5.23 -24.36
N THR A 85 -23.95 4.04 -23.78
CA THR A 85 -24.92 3.44 -22.87
C THR A 85 -24.27 3.05 -21.54
N PRO A 86 -23.86 4.03 -20.69
CA PRO A 86 -23.32 3.77 -19.36
C PRO A 86 -24.43 3.30 -18.41
N VAL A 87 -24.84 2.04 -18.58
CA VAL A 87 -25.92 1.40 -17.85
C VAL A 87 -25.45 0.04 -17.32
N VAL A 88 -25.55 -0.14 -16.01
CA VAL A 88 -25.40 -1.44 -15.36
C VAL A 88 -26.76 -1.86 -14.84
N HIS A 89 -27.21 -3.07 -15.16
CA HIS A 89 -28.40 -3.65 -14.55
C HIS A 89 -27.93 -4.56 -13.42
N PHE A 90 -28.32 -4.27 -12.18
CA PHE A 90 -27.77 -4.91 -10.97
C PHE A 90 -28.89 -5.39 -10.02
N GLY A 91 -28.64 -6.45 -9.24
CA GLY A 91 -29.49 -6.85 -8.12
C GLY A 91 -29.50 -8.34 -7.79
N THR A 92 -30.08 -8.68 -6.64
CA THR A 92 -30.13 -10.06 -6.07
C THR A 92 -31.07 -11.03 -6.80
N SER A 93 -31.79 -10.58 -7.84
CA SER A 93 -32.73 -11.39 -8.61
C SER A 93 -32.34 -11.42 -10.09
N ARG A 94 -31.63 -12.48 -10.51
CA ARG A 94 -31.09 -12.71 -11.87
C ARG A 94 -32.05 -12.43 -13.05
N ASN A 95 -33.36 -12.49 -12.84
CA ASN A 95 -34.38 -12.27 -13.87
C ASN A 95 -35.16 -10.94 -13.71
N SER A 96 -34.71 -10.03 -12.84
CA SER A 96 -35.36 -8.76 -12.51
C SER A 96 -34.36 -7.77 -11.89
N LEU A 97 -33.37 -7.39 -12.68
CA LEU A 97 -32.31 -6.44 -12.30
C LEU A 97 -32.81 -4.99 -12.37
N THR A 98 -32.15 -4.09 -11.66
CA THR A 98 -32.44 -2.64 -11.62
C THR A 98 -31.37 -1.89 -12.41
N ALA A 99 -31.78 -1.00 -13.31
CA ALA A 99 -30.85 -0.18 -14.10
C ALA A 99 -30.29 0.98 -13.28
N TYR A 100 -28.96 1.02 -13.14
CA TYR A 100 -28.16 2.15 -12.68
C TYR A 100 -27.53 2.84 -13.90
N THR A 101 -27.52 4.17 -13.94
CA THR A 101 -27.01 4.96 -15.07
C THR A 101 -25.92 5.90 -14.61
N GLY A 102 -24.76 5.86 -15.25
CA GLY A 102 -23.61 6.70 -14.92
C GLY A 102 -23.22 7.65 -16.05
N THR A 103 -21.92 7.85 -16.23
CA THR A 103 -21.30 8.80 -17.17
C THR A 103 -20.60 8.10 -18.33
N ALA A 104 -20.40 8.82 -19.42
CA ALA A 104 -19.58 8.37 -20.54
C ALA A 104 -18.86 9.56 -21.17
N GLY A 105 -17.67 9.31 -21.73
CA GLY A 105 -16.85 10.31 -22.41
C GLY A 105 -16.02 9.70 -23.52
N ASP A 106 -15.44 10.54 -24.38
CA ASP A 106 -14.65 10.08 -25.52
C ASP A 106 -13.27 9.56 -25.07
N VAL A 107 -12.86 8.40 -25.58
CA VAL A 107 -11.49 7.86 -25.45
C VAL A 107 -10.60 8.54 -26.50
N ASP A 108 -9.35 8.89 -26.17
CA ASP A 108 -8.44 9.38 -27.21
C ASP A 108 -8.13 8.29 -28.25
N THR A 109 -8.61 8.54 -29.46
CA THR A 109 -8.33 7.77 -30.67
C THR A 109 -6.86 7.50 -30.96
N SER A 110 -5.91 8.25 -30.39
CA SER A 110 -4.48 7.94 -30.54
C SER A 110 -4.10 6.62 -29.86
N LEU A 111 -4.75 6.29 -28.74
CA LEU A 111 -4.48 5.10 -27.92
C LEU A 111 -5.15 3.84 -28.50
N THR A 112 -6.27 4.01 -29.21
CA THR A 112 -7.09 2.93 -29.78
C THR A 112 -6.74 2.60 -31.25
N GLY A 113 -5.65 3.14 -31.79
CA GLY A 113 -5.24 2.93 -33.19
C GLY A 113 -6.09 3.68 -34.22
N GLY A 114 -6.76 4.75 -33.81
CA GLY A 114 -7.61 5.59 -34.66
C GLY A 114 -9.09 5.19 -34.70
N VAL A 115 -9.52 4.30 -33.81
CA VAL A 115 -10.93 3.83 -33.70
C VAL A 115 -11.63 4.59 -32.58
N ALA A 116 -12.76 5.23 -32.87
CA ALA A 116 -13.49 5.97 -31.84
C ALA A 116 -14.22 5.01 -30.86
N TYR A 117 -14.03 5.27 -29.56
CA TYR A 117 -14.70 4.59 -28.45
C TYR A 117 -15.16 5.64 -27.43
N HIS A 118 -16.16 5.30 -26.63
CA HIS A 118 -16.50 6.03 -25.41
C HIS A 118 -16.23 5.13 -24.21
N TYR A 119 -15.55 5.64 -23.19
CA TYR A 119 -15.52 5.00 -21.87
C TYR A 119 -16.88 5.19 -21.19
N ASN A 120 -17.24 4.27 -20.30
CA ASN A 120 -18.50 4.25 -19.57
C ASN A 120 -18.16 3.95 -18.12
N HIS A 121 -18.59 4.81 -17.20
CA HIS A 121 -18.38 4.67 -15.76
C HIS A 121 -19.72 4.63 -15.05
N VAL A 122 -19.95 3.64 -14.17
CA VAL A 122 -21.21 3.49 -13.43
C VAL A 122 -20.95 2.97 -12.03
N THR A 123 -21.59 3.60 -11.04
CA THR A 123 -21.65 3.14 -9.65
C THR A 123 -22.98 2.45 -9.38
N VAL A 124 -22.95 1.32 -8.67
CA VAL A 124 -24.14 0.66 -8.10
C VAL A 124 -24.03 0.68 -6.58
N THR A 125 -25.17 0.81 -5.89
CA THR A 125 -25.19 1.21 -4.48
C THR A 125 -26.19 0.38 -3.66
N GLY A 126 -25.97 0.29 -2.35
CA GLY A 126 -26.81 -0.50 -1.45
C GLY A 126 -26.48 -1.99 -1.44
N LEU A 127 -25.19 -2.33 -1.50
CA LEU A 127 -24.68 -3.68 -1.29
C LEU A 127 -24.79 -4.07 0.19
N GLU A 128 -25.49 -5.17 0.46
CA GLU A 128 -25.53 -5.85 1.76
C GLU A 128 -24.39 -6.89 1.80
N PRO A 129 -23.76 -7.18 2.96
CA PRO A 129 -22.70 -8.18 3.06
C PRO A 129 -23.21 -9.61 2.86
N ASN A 130 -22.30 -10.54 2.56
CA ASN A 130 -22.57 -11.98 2.38
C ASN A 130 -23.73 -12.27 1.39
N THR A 131 -23.83 -11.51 0.31
CA THR A 131 -25.01 -11.48 -0.57
C THR A 131 -24.65 -11.67 -2.05
N THR A 132 -25.32 -12.64 -2.70
CA THR A 132 -25.23 -12.86 -4.15
C THR A 132 -26.03 -11.82 -4.93
N TYR A 133 -25.34 -11.08 -5.78
CA TYR A 133 -25.88 -10.19 -6.80
C TYR A 133 -25.66 -10.77 -8.20
N TYR A 134 -26.38 -10.22 -9.17
CA TYR A 134 -26.20 -10.51 -10.59
C TYR A 134 -26.12 -9.19 -11.35
N TYR A 135 -25.35 -9.14 -12.43
CA TYR A 135 -25.25 -7.95 -13.25
C TYR A 135 -25.17 -8.20 -14.77
N THR A 136 -25.51 -7.17 -15.55
CA THR A 136 -25.18 -7.04 -16.98
C THR A 136 -24.78 -5.58 -17.25
N VAL A 137 -23.87 -5.33 -18.18
CA VAL A 137 -23.59 -3.98 -18.68
C VAL A 137 -24.21 -3.79 -20.07
N GLU A 138 -24.55 -2.55 -20.46
CA GLU A 138 -24.97 -2.24 -21.83
C GLU A 138 -23.78 -1.83 -22.71
N LYS A 139 -23.38 -2.71 -23.63
CA LYS A 139 -22.44 -2.40 -24.71
C LYS A 139 -23.24 -1.96 -25.93
N ASN A 140 -23.15 -0.67 -26.28
CA ASN A 140 -23.90 -0.07 -27.39
C ASN A 140 -25.42 -0.29 -27.37
N GLY A 141 -26.03 -0.40 -26.18
CA GLY A 141 -27.46 -0.65 -25.99
C GLY A 141 -27.89 -2.11 -26.13
N GLU A 142 -26.96 -3.06 -26.25
CA GLU A 142 -27.21 -4.49 -26.04
C GLU A 142 -26.63 -4.90 -24.67
N GLN A 143 -27.42 -5.65 -23.88
CA GLN A 143 -26.96 -6.17 -22.58
C GLN A 143 -26.03 -7.36 -22.78
N THR A 144 -24.98 -7.45 -21.95
CA THR A 144 -24.14 -8.66 -21.86
C THR A 144 -24.92 -9.87 -21.34
N GLU A 145 -24.30 -11.04 -21.38
CA GLU A 145 -24.72 -12.17 -20.54
C GLU A 145 -24.65 -11.80 -19.05
N VAL A 146 -25.35 -12.57 -18.23
CA VAL A 146 -25.58 -12.24 -16.80
C VAL A 146 -24.48 -12.80 -15.91
N GLU A 147 -23.64 -11.94 -15.38
CA GLU A 147 -22.61 -12.29 -14.42
C GLU A 147 -23.15 -12.39 -12.99
N THR A 148 -22.30 -12.91 -12.08
CA THR A 148 -22.66 -13.19 -10.68
C THR A 148 -21.58 -12.65 -9.76
N TYR A 149 -21.94 -11.72 -8.89
CA TYR A 149 -21.03 -11.03 -7.98
C TYR A 149 -21.44 -11.35 -6.53
N GLU A 150 -20.52 -11.69 -5.64
CA GLU A 150 -20.83 -12.05 -4.25
C GLU A 150 -20.06 -11.16 -3.28
N THR A 151 -20.78 -10.37 -2.47
CA THR A 151 -20.18 -9.63 -1.35
C THR A 151 -19.81 -10.60 -0.23
N GLN A 152 -18.68 -10.35 0.43
CA GLN A 152 -18.21 -11.16 1.55
C GLN A 152 -18.58 -10.51 2.90
N SER A 153 -17.83 -10.78 3.96
CA SER A 153 -18.01 -10.12 5.26
C SER A 153 -17.36 -8.73 5.27
N PHE A 154 -18.07 -7.76 5.83
CA PHE A 154 -17.56 -6.41 6.08
C PHE A 154 -16.87 -6.31 7.46
N ASP A 155 -17.26 -7.16 8.42
CA ASP A 155 -16.64 -7.26 9.76
C ASP A 155 -15.22 -7.88 9.71
N THR A 156 -14.92 -8.66 8.68
CA THR A 156 -13.63 -9.33 8.48
C THR A 156 -13.37 -9.50 7.00
N VAL A 157 -12.54 -8.61 6.47
CA VAL A 157 -12.31 -8.41 5.04
C VAL A 157 -11.06 -9.19 4.63
N LYS A 158 -11.13 -9.98 3.55
CA LYS A 158 -9.95 -10.53 2.90
C LYS A 158 -9.66 -9.77 1.61
N MET A 159 -8.39 -9.48 1.36
CA MET A 159 -7.94 -8.84 0.12
C MET A 159 -6.80 -9.65 -0.48
N LEU A 160 -6.79 -9.82 -1.80
CA LEU A 160 -5.56 -10.15 -2.50
C LEU A 160 -4.72 -8.87 -2.60
N TYR A 161 -3.40 -8.99 -2.50
CA TYR A 161 -2.48 -7.87 -2.70
C TYR A 161 -1.37 -8.31 -3.67
N VAL A 162 -1.20 -7.54 -4.75
CA VAL A 162 -0.36 -7.86 -5.90
C VAL A 162 0.45 -6.64 -6.35
N GLY A 163 1.59 -6.89 -7.00
CA GLY A 163 2.43 -5.88 -7.65
C GLY A 163 2.72 -6.30 -9.09
N ASP A 164 2.99 -5.31 -9.93
CA ASP A 164 3.56 -5.43 -11.27
C ASP A 164 3.02 -6.60 -12.14
N PRO A 165 1.70 -6.69 -12.41
CA PRO A 165 1.18 -7.52 -13.49
C PRO A 165 1.86 -7.17 -14.83
N GLN A 166 2.08 -5.87 -15.08
CA GLN A 166 2.92 -5.25 -16.12
C GLN A 166 2.82 -5.99 -17.46
N ILE A 167 1.58 -6.17 -17.95
CA ILE A 167 1.25 -7.04 -19.08
C ILE A 167 1.97 -6.55 -20.36
N GLY A 168 2.94 -7.32 -20.86
CA GLY A 168 3.78 -6.94 -22.01
C GLY A 168 5.26 -6.73 -21.66
N ALA A 169 5.64 -6.83 -20.39
CA ALA A 169 7.03 -6.64 -19.94
C ALA A 169 7.98 -7.78 -20.30
N SER A 170 7.48 -8.97 -20.65
CA SER A 170 8.32 -10.06 -21.19
C SER A 170 8.84 -9.81 -22.62
N LYS A 171 8.67 -8.61 -23.16
CA LYS A 171 9.23 -8.17 -24.45
C LYS A 171 10.75 -8.43 -24.54
N GLY A 172 11.17 -9.11 -25.60
CA GLY A 172 12.55 -9.54 -25.83
C GLY A 172 12.89 -10.94 -25.30
N GLN A 173 12.03 -11.57 -24.50
CA GLN A 173 12.30 -12.90 -23.92
C GLN A 173 12.21 -14.05 -24.95
N PRO A 174 12.98 -15.15 -24.78
CA PRO A 174 13.01 -16.27 -25.71
C PRO A 174 11.97 -17.37 -25.36
N GLN A 175 10.82 -17.37 -26.04
CA GLN A 175 9.77 -18.40 -25.90
C GLN A 175 9.95 -19.51 -26.94
N GLY A 176 10.66 -20.59 -26.57
CA GLY A 176 10.90 -21.76 -27.42
C GLY A 176 11.74 -21.49 -28.67
N SER A 177 11.11 -21.03 -29.75
CA SER A 177 11.79 -20.54 -30.98
C SER A 177 11.31 -19.14 -31.41
N GLU A 178 10.47 -18.51 -30.61
CA GLU A 178 10.00 -17.13 -30.75
C GLU A 178 10.86 -16.21 -29.87
N THR A 179 10.91 -14.92 -30.21
CA THR A 179 11.32 -13.86 -29.27
C THR A 179 10.09 -12.99 -29.07
N LEU A 180 9.64 -12.85 -27.82
CA LEU A 180 8.39 -12.16 -27.49
C LEU A 180 8.44 -10.69 -27.90
N ALA A 181 7.38 -10.20 -28.55
CA ALA A 181 7.34 -8.89 -29.15
C ALA A 181 6.21 -8.03 -28.58
N ALA A 182 6.46 -6.73 -28.42
CA ALA A 182 5.49 -5.73 -27.96
C ALA A 182 4.87 -4.94 -29.14
N GLU A 183 4.49 -5.64 -30.21
CA GLU A 183 3.73 -5.09 -31.35
C GLU A 183 2.31 -4.67 -30.90
N SER A 184 1.42 -4.27 -31.81
CA SER A 184 0.02 -3.93 -31.50
C SER A 184 -0.95 -5.10 -31.70
N GLY A 185 -2.02 -5.13 -30.91
CA GLY A 185 -3.09 -6.14 -30.98
C GLY A 185 -2.59 -7.57 -30.78
N ALA A 186 -3.20 -8.54 -31.47
CA ALA A 186 -2.85 -9.95 -31.37
C ALA A 186 -1.37 -10.30 -31.69
N ALA A 187 -0.60 -9.38 -32.28
CA ALA A 187 0.84 -9.53 -32.49
C ALA A 187 1.70 -9.20 -31.25
N ASN A 188 1.13 -8.63 -30.19
CA ASN A 188 1.79 -8.42 -28.89
C ASN A 188 1.93 -9.77 -28.15
N THR A 189 2.99 -10.52 -28.47
CA THR A 189 3.19 -11.85 -27.89
C THR A 189 3.83 -11.83 -26.51
N ALA A 190 4.37 -10.68 -26.09
CA ALA A 190 4.69 -10.43 -24.68
C ALA A 190 3.40 -10.33 -23.85
N ALA A 191 2.43 -9.49 -24.24
CA ALA A 191 1.15 -9.39 -23.54
C ALA A 191 0.40 -10.73 -23.50
N ARG A 192 0.43 -11.51 -24.60
CA ARG A 192 -0.06 -12.91 -24.64
C ARG A 192 0.55 -13.79 -23.55
N ASN A 193 1.87 -13.69 -23.33
CA ASN A 193 2.57 -14.48 -22.33
C ASN A 193 2.17 -14.05 -20.91
N ASP A 194 2.13 -12.74 -20.68
CA ASP A 194 2.03 -12.17 -19.35
C ASP A 194 0.59 -12.25 -18.82
N ALA A 195 -0.41 -12.08 -19.69
CA ALA A 195 -1.83 -12.28 -19.35
C ALA A 195 -2.13 -13.74 -18.99
N PHE A 196 -1.44 -14.72 -19.60
CA PHE A 196 -1.53 -16.13 -19.20
C PHE A 196 -0.91 -16.39 -17.81
N GLY A 197 0.21 -15.72 -17.51
CA GLY A 197 0.82 -15.73 -16.19
C GLY A 197 -0.13 -15.15 -15.13
N TRP A 198 -0.68 -13.97 -15.41
CA TRP A 198 -1.62 -13.24 -14.56
C TRP A 198 -2.90 -14.02 -14.27
N ASN A 199 -3.59 -14.54 -15.29
CA ASN A 199 -4.79 -15.37 -15.10
C ASN A 199 -4.49 -16.57 -14.21
N ARG A 200 -3.38 -17.29 -14.42
CA ARG A 200 -2.99 -18.43 -13.59
C ARG A 200 -2.72 -18.07 -12.13
N THR A 201 -2.19 -16.88 -11.85
CA THR A 201 -2.01 -16.39 -10.48
C THR A 201 -3.35 -16.09 -9.81
N LEU A 202 -4.29 -15.45 -10.51
CA LEU A 202 -5.65 -15.23 -9.99
C LEU A 202 -6.42 -16.54 -9.78
N GLU A 203 -6.34 -17.49 -10.72
CA GLU A 203 -6.90 -18.84 -10.56
C GLU A 203 -6.35 -19.54 -9.30
N ALA A 204 -5.04 -19.48 -9.07
CA ALA A 204 -4.39 -20.11 -7.92
C ALA A 204 -4.74 -19.41 -6.59
N ALA A 205 -4.82 -18.07 -6.59
CA ALA A 205 -5.21 -17.28 -5.43
C ALA A 205 -6.68 -17.57 -5.02
N LEU A 206 -7.62 -17.51 -5.97
CA LEU A 206 -9.03 -17.80 -5.73
C LEU A 206 -9.31 -19.28 -5.39
N ALA A 207 -8.52 -20.22 -5.93
CA ALA A 207 -8.63 -21.62 -5.54
C ALA A 207 -8.16 -21.90 -4.10
N GLN A 208 -7.38 -20.99 -3.50
CA GLN A 208 -6.91 -21.07 -2.11
C GLN A 208 -7.82 -20.30 -1.15
N ASP A 209 -8.11 -19.03 -1.47
CA ASP A 209 -8.86 -18.08 -0.65
C ASP A 209 -10.06 -17.53 -1.45
N PRO A 210 -11.13 -18.33 -1.64
CA PRO A 210 -12.31 -17.97 -2.44
C PRO A 210 -13.24 -16.94 -1.77
N ASP A 211 -12.93 -16.53 -0.54
CA ASP A 211 -13.65 -15.57 0.30
C ASP A 211 -12.96 -14.19 0.34
N VAL A 212 -12.11 -13.88 -0.65
CA VAL A 212 -11.58 -12.52 -0.87
C VAL A 212 -12.64 -11.55 -1.39
N SER A 213 -12.57 -10.30 -0.94
CA SER A 213 -13.54 -9.24 -1.21
C SER A 213 -13.13 -8.35 -2.39
N PHE A 214 -11.83 -8.09 -2.56
CA PHE A 214 -11.23 -7.34 -3.68
C PHE A 214 -9.71 -7.61 -3.79
N ILE A 215 -9.07 -7.06 -4.84
CA ILE A 215 -7.63 -7.03 -5.07
C ILE A 215 -7.10 -5.60 -4.81
N ILE A 216 -5.95 -5.47 -4.16
CA ILE A 216 -5.13 -4.24 -4.16
C ILE A 216 -3.96 -4.46 -5.12
N SER A 217 -3.78 -3.59 -6.12
CA SER A 217 -2.76 -3.71 -7.16
C SER A 217 -1.84 -2.48 -7.15
N ALA A 218 -0.59 -2.64 -6.69
CA ALA A 218 0.36 -1.55 -6.42
C ALA A 218 1.07 -0.99 -7.67
N GLY A 219 0.30 -0.61 -8.69
CA GLY A 219 0.80 -0.01 -9.93
C GLY A 219 1.08 -1.00 -11.04
N ASP A 220 1.49 -0.46 -12.19
CA ASP A 220 1.98 -1.17 -13.37
C ASP A 220 1.10 -2.34 -13.79
N GLN A 221 -0.15 -2.04 -14.15
CA GLN A 221 -1.04 -3.08 -14.70
C GLN A 221 -0.60 -3.48 -16.11
N VAL A 222 -0.08 -2.52 -16.88
CA VAL A 222 0.36 -2.66 -18.27
C VAL A 222 1.77 -2.07 -18.45
N ASN A 223 2.34 -2.09 -19.66
CA ASN A 223 3.80 -2.00 -19.85
C ASN A 223 4.28 -0.91 -20.84
N LYS A 224 3.41 -0.38 -21.69
CA LYS A 224 3.76 0.62 -22.72
C LYS A 224 3.60 2.07 -22.24
N THR A 225 4.56 2.56 -21.46
CA THR A 225 4.63 3.94 -20.98
C THR A 225 4.35 4.96 -22.10
N GLY A 226 3.35 5.82 -21.91
CA GLY A 226 3.01 6.93 -22.82
C GLY A 226 2.64 6.53 -24.25
N GLN A 227 2.22 5.28 -24.50
CA GLN A 227 1.88 4.78 -25.84
C GLN A 227 0.55 3.99 -25.86
N ALA A 228 -0.01 3.79 -27.05
CA ALA A 228 -1.18 2.96 -27.30
C ALA A 228 -0.98 1.51 -26.80
N LYS A 229 -1.81 1.08 -25.83
CA LYS A 229 -1.64 -0.19 -25.09
C LYS A 229 -2.92 -0.95 -24.76
N GLU A 230 -3.99 -0.72 -25.54
CA GLU A 230 -5.31 -1.33 -25.31
C GLU A 230 -5.30 -2.87 -25.35
N GLU A 231 -4.40 -3.50 -26.11
CA GLU A 231 -4.26 -4.96 -26.04
C GLU A 231 -3.58 -5.48 -24.76
N GLU A 232 -2.81 -4.64 -24.07
CA GLU A 232 -2.24 -4.95 -22.76
C GLU A 232 -3.34 -4.89 -21.68
N TYR A 233 -4.23 -3.89 -21.72
CA TYR A 233 -5.42 -3.82 -20.85
C TYR A 233 -6.43 -4.94 -21.14
N ALA A 234 -6.69 -5.25 -22.41
CA ALA A 234 -7.57 -6.36 -22.75
C ALA A 234 -7.00 -7.70 -22.24
N GLY A 235 -5.67 -7.87 -22.26
CA GLY A 235 -5.01 -8.98 -21.58
C GLY A 235 -5.16 -8.94 -20.05
N TYR A 236 -4.93 -7.79 -19.43
CA TYR A 236 -5.05 -7.59 -17.97
C TYR A 236 -6.46 -7.89 -17.43
N LEU A 237 -7.49 -7.41 -18.12
CA LEU A 237 -8.91 -7.51 -17.72
C LEU A 237 -9.61 -8.80 -18.17
N SER A 238 -8.97 -9.63 -19.01
CA SER A 238 -9.55 -10.90 -19.52
C SER A 238 -9.78 -12.05 -18.51
N PRO A 239 -9.12 -12.14 -17.33
CA PRO A 239 -9.38 -13.24 -16.39
C PRO A 239 -10.83 -13.27 -15.87
N ASP A 240 -11.47 -14.45 -15.88
CA ASP A 240 -12.81 -14.70 -15.28
C ASP A 240 -12.91 -14.16 -13.84
N ALA A 241 -11.79 -14.18 -13.10
CA ALA A 241 -11.65 -13.63 -11.76
C ALA A 241 -12.03 -12.14 -11.65
N LEU A 242 -11.73 -11.33 -12.66
CA LEU A 242 -11.94 -9.87 -12.62
C LEU A 242 -13.38 -9.46 -13.00
N ALA A 243 -14.17 -10.38 -13.55
CA ALA A 243 -15.62 -10.20 -13.67
C ALA A 243 -16.36 -10.35 -12.33
N VAL A 244 -15.71 -10.87 -11.28
CA VAL A 244 -16.33 -11.13 -9.97
C VAL A 244 -15.59 -10.50 -8.79
N LEU A 245 -14.34 -10.07 -8.97
CA LEU A 245 -13.49 -9.51 -7.92
C LEU A 245 -13.02 -8.10 -8.30
N PRO A 246 -13.40 -7.04 -7.55
CA PRO A 246 -12.97 -5.68 -7.83
C PRO A 246 -11.47 -5.49 -7.62
N VAL A 247 -10.87 -4.49 -8.28
CA VAL A 247 -9.47 -4.11 -8.11
C VAL A 247 -9.38 -2.65 -7.67
N ALA A 248 -8.71 -2.38 -6.55
CA ALA A 248 -8.18 -1.08 -6.23
C ALA A 248 -6.77 -0.98 -6.84
N THR A 249 -6.65 -0.29 -7.99
CA THR A 249 -5.37 -0.08 -8.68
C THR A 249 -4.69 1.18 -8.18
N THR A 250 -3.37 1.15 -8.05
CA THR A 250 -2.51 2.35 -8.02
C THR A 250 -2.05 2.66 -9.44
N ILE A 251 -1.68 3.90 -9.73
CA ILE A 251 -1.04 4.28 -11.00
C ILE A 251 0.46 3.98 -10.89
N GLY A 252 1.00 3.10 -11.74
CA GLY A 252 2.44 2.87 -11.86
C GLY A 252 3.12 3.74 -12.91
N ASN A 253 4.45 3.68 -13.00
CA ASN A 253 5.19 4.52 -13.94
C ASN A 253 5.05 4.07 -15.41
N HIS A 254 4.50 2.88 -15.68
CA HIS A 254 4.10 2.45 -17.02
C HIS A 254 2.65 2.85 -17.37
N ASP A 255 1.84 3.18 -16.37
CA ASP A 255 0.46 3.66 -16.53
C ASP A 255 0.41 5.20 -16.66
N SER A 256 1.31 5.93 -15.99
CA SER A 256 1.15 7.35 -15.62
C SER A 256 1.15 8.41 -16.73
N LEU A 257 1.75 8.14 -17.90
CA LEU A 257 2.06 9.15 -18.94
C LEU A 257 1.00 9.27 -20.07
N ASN A 258 -0.22 8.77 -19.87
CA ASN A 258 -1.38 9.03 -20.73
C ASN A 258 -2.70 8.68 -20.00
N ALA A 259 -3.84 9.01 -20.61
CA ALA A 259 -5.16 8.90 -19.98
C ALA A 259 -5.85 7.51 -20.09
N ASP A 260 -5.18 6.44 -20.54
CA ASP A 260 -5.87 5.14 -20.68
C ASP A 260 -6.30 4.51 -19.35
N TYR A 261 -5.49 4.64 -18.30
CA TYR A 261 -5.83 4.19 -16.94
C TYR A 261 -7.17 4.74 -16.46
N MET A 262 -7.41 6.06 -16.58
CA MET A 262 -8.67 6.67 -16.12
C MET A 262 -9.88 6.33 -17.00
N TYR A 263 -9.68 5.79 -18.20
CA TYR A 263 -10.77 5.24 -19.01
C TYR A 263 -11.13 3.81 -18.55
N HIS A 264 -10.13 3.02 -18.11
CA HIS A 264 -10.27 1.64 -17.66
C HIS A 264 -10.65 1.46 -16.19
N PHE A 265 -10.51 2.46 -15.32
CA PHE A 265 -10.87 2.38 -13.90
C PHE A 265 -11.75 3.55 -13.45
N ASN A 266 -12.81 3.24 -12.69
CA ASN A 266 -13.72 4.23 -12.11
C ASN A 266 -13.46 4.29 -10.59
N ASN A 267 -12.45 5.04 -10.18
CA ASN A 267 -11.98 5.04 -8.79
C ASN A 267 -12.80 6.01 -7.91
N PRO A 268 -13.16 5.60 -6.68
CA PRO A 268 -13.93 6.41 -5.74
C PRO A 268 -13.09 7.56 -5.18
N ASN A 269 -13.74 8.69 -4.84
CA ASN A 269 -13.10 9.88 -4.24
C ASN A 269 -11.80 10.35 -4.95
N ALA A 270 -11.71 10.19 -6.27
CA ALA A 270 -10.55 10.64 -7.04
C ALA A 270 -10.36 12.16 -6.93
N THR A 271 -9.11 12.57 -6.68
CA THR A 271 -8.73 13.97 -6.44
C THR A 271 -7.90 14.54 -7.58
N GLU A 272 -7.69 15.86 -7.54
CA GLU A 272 -6.74 16.58 -8.42
C GLU A 272 -5.31 16.60 -7.83
N TYR A 273 -5.07 15.92 -6.70
CA TYR A 273 -3.78 15.85 -6.01
C TYR A 273 -2.92 14.74 -6.59
N GLY A 274 -1.59 14.92 -6.62
CA GLY A 274 -0.68 13.88 -7.15
C GLY A 274 -0.87 13.60 -8.64
N ALA A 275 -1.58 14.48 -9.37
CA ALA A 275 -2.08 14.16 -10.70
C ALA A 275 -0.99 14.03 -11.78
N THR A 276 -1.11 12.98 -12.61
CA THR A 276 -0.46 12.86 -13.92
C THR A 276 -1.53 12.75 -15.02
N GLU A 277 -1.17 12.45 -16.27
CA GLU A 277 -2.17 12.27 -17.34
C GLU A 277 -3.12 11.07 -17.10
N ALA A 278 -2.73 10.13 -16.24
CA ALA A 278 -3.52 8.98 -15.82
C ALA A 278 -4.55 9.28 -14.70
N GLY A 279 -4.50 10.44 -14.05
CA GLY A 279 -5.29 10.77 -12.86
C GLY A 279 -4.43 11.08 -11.62
N GLY A 280 -5.07 11.25 -10.47
CA GLY A 280 -4.44 11.62 -9.20
C GLY A 280 -4.71 10.64 -8.05
N ASP A 281 -4.44 11.10 -6.84
CA ASP A 281 -4.65 10.37 -5.58
C ASP A 281 -6.14 10.11 -5.34
N TYR A 282 -6.49 9.01 -4.67
CA TYR A 282 -7.87 8.68 -4.31
C TYR A 282 -7.96 7.85 -3.01
N TYR A 283 -9.16 7.69 -2.46
CA TYR A 283 -9.38 6.96 -1.21
C TYR A 283 -10.76 6.30 -1.11
N TYR A 284 -10.88 5.29 -0.26
CA TYR A 284 -12.14 4.59 0.06
C TYR A 284 -12.04 3.94 1.44
N SER A 285 -13.17 3.75 2.10
CA SER A 285 -13.25 2.86 3.26
C SER A 285 -13.70 1.46 2.82
N TYR A 286 -13.29 0.42 3.53
CA TYR A 286 -13.87 -0.92 3.38
C TYR A 286 -13.87 -1.66 4.72
N GLY A 287 -15.03 -1.71 5.37
CA GLY A 287 -15.28 -2.42 6.62
C GLY A 287 -14.62 -1.80 7.86
N ASN A 288 -13.30 -2.02 8.02
CA ASN A 288 -12.52 -1.54 9.17
C ASN A 288 -11.26 -0.75 8.78
N GLY A 289 -10.97 -0.63 7.48
CA GLY A 289 -9.80 0.10 6.96
C GLY A 289 -10.21 1.28 6.09
N LEU A 290 -9.52 2.41 6.30
CA LEU A 290 -9.41 3.50 5.35
C LEU A 290 -8.21 3.23 4.43
N PHE A 291 -8.46 3.16 3.13
CA PHE A 291 -7.47 2.90 2.10
C PHE A 291 -7.18 4.18 1.33
N ILE A 292 -5.91 4.56 1.24
CA ILE A 292 -5.45 5.80 0.61
C ILE A 292 -4.46 5.41 -0.50
N VAL A 293 -4.72 5.83 -1.72
CA VAL A 293 -3.92 5.44 -2.89
C VAL A 293 -3.29 6.69 -3.51
N LEU A 294 -1.96 6.74 -3.55
CA LEU A 294 -1.20 7.92 -3.98
C LEU A 294 -0.56 7.66 -5.35
N ASN A 295 -0.72 8.60 -6.28
CA ASN A 295 -0.02 8.58 -7.57
C ASN A 295 1.39 9.17 -7.43
N THR A 296 2.28 8.40 -6.80
CA THR A 296 3.66 8.78 -6.49
C THR A 296 4.58 9.00 -7.71
N ASN A 297 4.02 8.94 -8.93
CA ASN A 297 4.67 9.38 -10.17
C ASN A 297 4.69 10.93 -10.31
N ASN A 298 3.88 11.64 -9.52
CA ASN A 298 4.02 13.05 -9.21
C ASN A 298 4.72 13.17 -7.84
N TYR A 299 5.92 13.74 -7.80
CA TYR A 299 6.75 13.81 -6.57
C TYR A 299 6.30 14.91 -5.57
N ASN A 300 5.17 15.58 -5.81
CA ASN A 300 4.65 16.64 -4.94
C ASN A 300 3.94 16.08 -3.70
N VAL A 301 4.72 15.63 -2.72
CA VAL A 301 4.21 15.08 -1.44
C VAL A 301 3.29 16.01 -0.64
N ALA A 302 3.29 17.32 -0.91
CA ALA A 302 2.38 18.28 -0.27
C ALA A 302 0.95 18.25 -0.86
N GLU A 303 0.76 17.66 -2.05
CA GLU A 303 -0.54 17.29 -2.59
C GLU A 303 -0.99 15.95 -2.01
N HIS A 304 -0.11 14.94 -1.93
CA HIS A 304 -0.39 13.67 -1.25
C HIS A 304 -0.79 13.87 0.22
N GLU A 305 -0.16 14.82 0.93
CA GLU A 305 -0.56 15.18 2.30
C GLU A 305 -2.01 15.70 2.36
N GLN A 306 -2.45 16.45 1.35
CA GLN A 306 -3.83 16.95 1.27
C GLN A 306 -4.82 15.82 0.97
N ALA A 307 -4.47 14.87 0.10
CA ALA A 307 -5.25 13.66 -0.11
C ALA A 307 -5.39 12.82 1.18
N ILE A 308 -4.30 12.65 1.95
CA ILE A 308 -4.31 11.97 3.26
C ILE A 308 -5.19 12.73 4.27
N GLN A 309 -5.09 14.06 4.34
CA GLN A 309 -5.92 14.89 5.21
C GLN A 309 -7.42 14.77 4.87
N GLU A 310 -7.80 14.76 3.58
CA GLU A 310 -9.19 14.59 3.16
C GLU A 310 -9.71 13.17 3.41
N ALA A 311 -8.91 12.14 3.11
CA ALA A 311 -9.25 10.76 3.40
C ALA A 311 -9.55 10.54 4.91
N ILE A 312 -8.66 11.01 5.79
CA ILE A 312 -8.83 10.90 7.25
C ILE A 312 -9.96 11.82 7.77
N ALA A 313 -10.32 12.87 7.04
CA ALA A 313 -11.50 13.68 7.35
C ALA A 313 -12.82 13.00 6.91
N SER A 314 -12.78 12.08 5.94
CA SER A 314 -13.93 11.28 5.50
C SER A 314 -14.24 10.14 6.47
N ASP A 315 -13.20 9.41 6.90
CA ASP A 315 -13.28 8.36 7.93
C ASP A 315 -12.27 8.60 9.07
N PRO A 316 -12.59 9.51 10.02
CA PRO A 316 -11.73 9.79 11.18
C PRO A 316 -11.77 8.67 12.22
N ASP A 317 -12.70 7.72 12.09
CA ASP A 317 -12.99 6.67 13.04
C ASP A 317 -12.42 5.29 12.60
N ALA A 318 -11.80 5.23 11.41
CA ALA A 318 -11.18 4.04 10.84
C ALA A 318 -10.23 3.33 11.82
N ALA A 319 -10.42 2.02 11.98
CA ALA A 319 -9.57 1.20 12.86
C ALA A 319 -8.17 0.96 12.26
N TRP A 320 -8.02 1.07 10.94
CA TRP A 320 -6.76 0.92 10.21
C TRP A 320 -6.61 1.99 9.14
N ARG A 321 -5.39 2.49 8.94
CA ARG A 321 -5.04 3.34 7.80
C ARG A 321 -3.98 2.66 6.94
N ILE A 322 -4.34 2.37 5.69
CA ILE A 322 -3.50 1.61 4.76
C ILE A 322 -3.25 2.47 3.53
N VAL A 323 -1.98 2.81 3.29
CA VAL A 323 -1.56 3.53 2.09
C VAL A 323 -1.12 2.53 1.02
N THR A 324 -1.44 2.78 -0.24
CA THR A 324 -0.82 2.10 -1.40
C THR A 324 -0.13 3.12 -2.28
N ILE A 325 1.16 2.88 -2.57
CA ILE A 325 1.99 3.63 -3.49
C ILE A 325 2.53 2.68 -4.57
N HIS A 326 3.17 3.19 -5.62
CA HIS A 326 3.85 2.32 -6.58
C HIS A 326 5.31 2.08 -6.20
N GLN A 327 6.12 3.15 -6.11
CA GLN A 327 7.57 3.09 -5.86
C GLN A 327 7.90 2.44 -4.50
N ASP A 328 8.90 1.57 -4.47
CA ASP A 328 9.35 0.89 -3.24
C ASP A 328 10.27 1.79 -2.41
N ILE A 329 9.71 2.44 -1.38
CA ILE A 329 10.49 3.32 -0.53
C ILE A 329 11.26 2.58 0.58
N TYR A 330 11.01 1.29 0.84
CA TYR A 330 11.68 0.49 1.88
C TYR A 330 11.93 -0.96 1.47
N GLY A 331 12.61 -1.14 0.35
CA GLY A 331 12.69 -2.41 -0.35
C GLY A 331 13.99 -3.19 -0.24
N SER A 332 14.19 -4.08 -1.22
CA SER A 332 15.41 -4.87 -1.34
C SER A 332 15.80 -5.28 -2.77
N GLY A 333 15.12 -4.77 -3.81
CA GLY A 333 15.45 -5.03 -5.21
C GLY A 333 16.68 -4.26 -5.68
N LEU A 334 17.52 -4.90 -6.51
CA LEU A 334 18.84 -4.40 -6.91
C LEU A 334 18.78 -3.14 -7.77
N ASP A 335 17.76 -3.05 -8.59
CA ASP A 335 17.71 -2.07 -9.68
C ASP A 335 17.01 -0.76 -9.25
N HIS A 336 16.35 -0.75 -8.08
CA HIS A 336 15.43 0.32 -7.65
C HIS A 336 15.49 0.74 -6.16
N SER A 337 15.44 -0.21 -5.19
CA SER A 337 15.30 0.09 -3.74
C SER A 337 16.36 1.03 -3.11
N ASP A 338 17.60 0.98 -3.60
CA ASP A 338 18.71 1.85 -3.14
C ASP A 338 19.15 2.88 -4.20
N THR A 339 18.27 3.15 -5.18
CA THR A 339 18.42 4.15 -6.25
C THR A 339 17.22 5.10 -6.30
N ASP A 340 16.16 4.70 -7.01
CA ASP A 340 15.00 5.53 -7.35
C ASP A 340 13.81 5.29 -6.41
N GLY A 341 13.63 4.08 -5.90
CA GLY A 341 12.64 3.78 -4.85
C GLY A 341 12.85 4.64 -3.60
N MET A 342 14.11 4.90 -3.20
CA MET A 342 14.39 5.72 -2.02
C MET A 342 14.04 7.22 -2.15
N ILE A 343 13.73 7.74 -3.34
CA ILE A 343 13.51 9.19 -3.56
C ILE A 343 12.44 9.79 -2.65
N LEU A 344 11.34 9.08 -2.44
CA LEU A 344 10.23 9.56 -1.63
C LEU A 344 10.39 9.22 -0.14
N ARG A 345 11.40 8.45 0.26
CA ARG A 345 11.59 7.94 1.63
C ARG A 345 11.72 9.07 2.65
N THR A 346 12.56 10.07 2.38
CA THR A 346 12.80 11.22 3.28
C THR A 346 11.58 12.13 3.43
N GLN A 347 10.62 12.05 2.51
CA GLN A 347 9.46 12.94 2.44
C GLN A 347 8.16 12.28 2.92
N LEU A 348 7.89 11.03 2.52
CA LEU A 348 6.66 10.32 2.87
C LEU A 348 6.70 9.69 4.27
N THR A 349 7.85 9.19 4.73
CA THR A 349 7.99 8.63 6.09
C THR A 349 7.49 9.60 7.19
N PRO A 350 7.94 10.87 7.26
CA PRO A 350 7.46 11.80 8.30
C PRO A 350 5.96 12.16 8.17
N ILE A 351 5.38 12.08 6.97
CA ILE A 351 3.94 12.27 6.77
C ILE A 351 3.17 11.06 7.32
N PHE A 352 3.61 9.83 7.00
CA PHE A 352 2.99 8.61 7.52
C PHE A 352 3.09 8.50 9.06
N ASP A 353 4.17 9.03 9.64
CA ASP A 353 4.40 9.23 11.09
C ASP A 353 3.47 10.25 11.78
N GLU A 354 2.98 11.26 11.04
CA GLU A 354 2.11 12.33 11.55
C GLU A 354 0.64 11.95 11.44
N TYR A 355 0.27 11.24 10.37
CA TYR A 355 -1.10 10.79 10.09
C TYR A 355 -1.42 9.37 10.57
N ASP A 356 -0.51 8.74 11.33
CA ASP A 356 -0.75 7.47 12.03
C ASP A 356 -1.20 6.36 11.05
N ILE A 357 -0.33 6.10 10.06
CA ILE A 357 -0.51 5.07 9.01
C ILE A 357 0.04 3.73 9.49
N ASP A 358 -0.79 2.68 9.48
CA ASP A 358 -0.38 1.34 9.95
C ASP A 358 0.50 0.60 8.94
N VAL A 359 0.13 0.66 7.67
CA VAL A 359 0.70 -0.16 6.59
C VAL A 359 0.82 0.64 5.30
N VAL A 360 1.94 0.46 4.60
CA VAL A 360 2.21 0.94 3.25
C VAL A 360 2.45 -0.27 2.34
N LEU A 361 1.68 -0.35 1.26
CA LEU A 361 1.76 -1.36 0.22
C LEU A 361 2.41 -0.75 -1.03
N GLN A 362 3.37 -1.45 -1.64
CA GLN A 362 4.22 -0.93 -2.73
C GLN A 362 4.53 -2.03 -3.76
N GLY A 363 4.88 -1.64 -4.99
CA GLY A 363 5.20 -2.53 -6.12
C GLY A 363 6.59 -2.21 -6.66
N HIS A 364 6.72 -2.05 -7.99
CA HIS A 364 7.85 -1.46 -8.71
C HIS A 364 9.16 -2.26 -8.71
N ASP A 365 9.55 -2.84 -7.57
CA ASP A 365 10.83 -3.51 -7.38
C ASP A 365 10.87 -4.97 -7.83
N HIS A 366 9.79 -5.51 -8.43
CA HIS A 366 9.64 -6.89 -8.95
C HIS A 366 10.39 -7.95 -8.10
N THR A 367 10.32 -7.81 -6.78
CA THR A 367 10.94 -8.65 -5.74
C THR A 367 10.01 -8.64 -4.53
N TYR A 368 10.07 -9.66 -3.67
CA TYR A 368 9.29 -9.63 -2.43
C TYR A 368 10.12 -9.06 -1.29
N SER A 369 9.54 -8.13 -0.54
CA SER A 369 10.14 -7.56 0.65
C SER A 369 9.08 -7.30 1.73
N ARG A 370 9.47 -7.50 2.99
CA ARG A 370 8.73 -7.03 4.16
C ARG A 370 9.69 -6.31 5.10
N SER A 371 9.36 -5.08 5.45
CA SER A 371 10.12 -4.32 6.44
C SER A 371 9.87 -4.82 7.87
N LYS A 372 10.72 -4.37 8.78
CA LYS A 372 10.38 -4.22 10.20
C LYS A 372 9.46 -3.00 10.34
N LEU A 373 8.96 -2.74 11.53
CA LEU A 373 8.16 -1.53 11.76
C LEU A 373 9.09 -0.33 11.87
N LEU A 374 8.85 0.69 11.04
CA LEU A 374 9.72 1.85 10.88
C LEU A 374 8.95 3.13 11.20
N TYR A 375 9.64 4.09 11.79
CA TYR A 375 9.17 5.47 11.93
C TYR A 375 10.32 6.43 11.68
N GLY A 376 10.04 7.70 11.39
CA GLY A 376 11.06 8.71 11.10
C GLY A 376 12.05 8.93 12.26
N ASP A 377 13.30 9.28 11.96
CA ASP A 377 14.31 9.61 12.99
C ASP A 377 14.09 10.99 13.67
N GLY A 378 13.09 11.73 13.21
CA GLY A 378 12.70 13.05 13.70
C GLY A 378 13.63 14.19 13.28
N GLN A 379 14.53 13.98 12.30
CA GLN A 379 15.35 15.04 11.71
C GLN A 379 14.70 15.63 10.45
N THR A 380 15.36 16.64 9.87
CA THR A 380 14.98 17.22 8.58
C THR A 380 15.99 16.78 7.52
N HIS A 381 15.48 16.16 6.46
CA HIS A 381 16.25 15.59 5.37
C HIS A 381 16.08 16.39 4.07
N GLY A 382 16.80 15.99 3.02
CA GLY A 382 16.64 16.49 1.67
C GLY A 382 15.29 16.10 1.05
N ALA A 383 14.94 16.81 -0.02
CA ALA A 383 13.74 16.54 -0.82
C ALA A 383 14.16 16.35 -2.28
N TYR A 384 13.65 15.30 -2.90
CA TYR A 384 14.15 14.72 -4.14
C TYR A 384 13.02 14.42 -5.12
N GLU A 385 13.33 14.49 -6.41
CA GLU A 385 12.40 14.15 -7.51
C GLU A 385 13.14 13.48 -8.68
N PHE A 386 12.40 12.70 -9.46
CA PHE A 386 12.75 12.48 -10.87
C PHE A 386 12.08 13.52 -11.76
N ARG A 387 12.69 13.73 -12.93
CA ARG A 387 12.20 14.66 -13.94
C ARG A 387 12.00 13.92 -15.25
N LEU A 388 11.00 14.33 -16.03
CA LEU A 388 10.81 13.80 -17.38
C LEU A 388 11.98 14.18 -18.29
N ASN A 389 12.31 13.27 -19.21
CA ASN A 389 13.26 13.51 -20.29
C ASN A 389 12.81 14.69 -21.17
N ALA A 390 13.74 15.25 -21.94
CA ALA A 390 13.55 16.51 -22.66
C ALA A 390 12.47 16.50 -23.77
N ASP A 391 11.89 15.34 -24.10
CA ASP A 391 10.74 15.18 -25.00
C ASP A 391 9.45 14.71 -24.31
N GLY A 392 9.48 14.46 -22.99
CA GLY A 392 8.34 14.03 -22.17
C GLY A 392 7.98 12.55 -22.27
N SER A 393 8.78 11.72 -22.95
CA SER A 393 8.40 10.33 -23.25
C SER A 393 8.65 9.30 -22.13
N ASP A 394 9.53 9.61 -21.17
CA ASP A 394 9.94 8.76 -20.04
C ASP A 394 10.64 9.65 -18.97
N TYR A 395 10.94 9.12 -17.79
CA TYR A 395 11.69 9.80 -16.72
C TYR A 395 13.22 9.64 -16.89
N ASP A 396 13.99 10.57 -16.33
CA ASP A 396 15.46 10.56 -16.26
C ASP A 396 15.95 9.64 -15.14
N TRP A 397 15.68 8.33 -15.26
CA TRP A 397 16.01 7.29 -14.26
C TRP A 397 17.52 7.18 -13.93
N ASP A 398 18.40 7.78 -14.73
CA ASP A 398 19.83 7.89 -14.43
C ASP A 398 20.16 8.96 -13.38
N HIS A 399 19.25 9.91 -13.11
CA HIS A 399 19.52 11.09 -12.26
C HIS A 399 18.38 11.49 -11.33
N ALA A 400 18.64 11.44 -10.03
CA ALA A 400 17.84 12.13 -9.02
C ALA A 400 18.13 13.64 -9.02
N TYR A 401 17.20 14.45 -8.52
CA TYR A 401 17.38 15.91 -8.36
C TYR A 401 17.03 16.36 -6.95
N ASP A 402 17.95 17.02 -6.26
CA ASP A 402 17.63 17.77 -5.02
C ASP A 402 16.79 18.99 -5.39
N ILE A 403 15.57 19.08 -4.86
CA ILE A 403 14.60 20.13 -5.16
C ILE A 403 15.02 21.49 -4.57
N ASN A 404 15.69 21.49 -3.41
CA ASN A 404 16.05 22.70 -2.66
C ASN A 404 17.30 23.38 -3.23
N GLU A 405 18.31 22.61 -3.59
CA GLU A 405 19.53 23.11 -4.22
C GLU A 405 19.44 23.18 -5.76
N ASN A 406 18.50 22.44 -6.36
CA ASN A 406 18.47 22.12 -7.79
C ASN A 406 19.80 21.47 -8.25
N THR A 407 20.28 20.52 -7.45
CA THR A 407 21.49 19.73 -7.70
C THR A 407 21.11 18.41 -8.37
N GLN A 408 21.67 18.11 -9.55
CA GLN A 408 21.51 16.81 -10.22
C GLN A 408 22.46 15.80 -9.59
N ILE A 409 21.95 14.61 -9.26
CA ILE A 409 22.63 13.54 -8.54
C ILE A 409 22.64 12.30 -9.46
N PRO A 410 23.77 11.95 -10.10
CA PRO A 410 23.85 10.76 -10.93
C PRO A 410 23.81 9.50 -10.08
N LEU A 411 22.88 8.59 -10.38
CA LEU A 411 22.73 7.31 -9.67
C LEU A 411 23.78 6.28 -10.13
N TYR A 412 24.32 6.45 -11.33
CA TYR A 412 25.40 5.64 -11.90
C TYR A 412 26.66 6.49 -12.23
N PRO A 413 27.41 6.98 -11.22
CA PRO A 413 28.48 7.96 -11.41
C PRO A 413 29.80 7.38 -11.97
N ASP A 414 30.20 7.88 -13.15
CA ASP A 414 31.49 7.59 -13.80
C ASP A 414 32.70 8.34 -13.18
N ASP A 415 32.47 9.30 -12.25
CA ASP A 415 33.54 10.08 -11.61
C ASP A 415 33.35 10.32 -10.09
N ALA A 416 34.44 10.76 -9.45
CA ALA A 416 34.50 10.93 -7.99
C ALA A 416 33.68 12.12 -7.45
N ALA A 417 33.28 13.08 -8.29
CA ALA A 417 32.36 14.14 -7.88
C ALA A 417 30.91 13.61 -7.89
N GLY A 418 30.53 12.87 -8.94
CA GLY A 418 29.25 12.15 -8.99
C GLY A 418 29.11 11.16 -7.82
N GLN A 419 30.13 10.36 -7.54
CA GLN A 419 30.14 9.45 -6.39
C GLN A 419 29.97 10.19 -5.06
N THR A 420 30.56 11.39 -4.90
CA THR A 420 30.39 12.17 -3.66
C THR A 420 28.93 12.66 -3.49
N LEU A 421 28.21 12.94 -4.58
CA LEU A 421 26.79 13.30 -4.54
C LEU A 421 25.94 12.08 -4.18
N LEU A 422 26.16 10.93 -4.83
CA LEU A 422 25.47 9.67 -4.54
C LEU A 422 25.70 9.20 -3.09
N ASP A 423 26.95 9.21 -2.63
CA ASP A 423 27.32 8.90 -1.23
C ASP A 423 26.57 9.80 -0.23
N THR A 424 26.27 11.05 -0.60
CA THR A 424 25.55 12.01 0.26
C THR A 424 24.04 11.75 0.25
N PHE A 425 23.46 11.50 -0.94
CA PHE A 425 22.04 11.15 -1.12
C PHE A 425 21.67 9.85 -0.40
N GLN A 426 22.49 8.81 -0.54
CA GLN A 426 22.29 7.53 0.17
C GLN A 426 22.51 7.68 1.68
N ALA A 427 23.43 8.54 2.13
CA ALA A 427 23.65 8.81 3.56
C ALA A 427 22.47 9.55 4.21
N ASP A 428 21.80 10.45 3.49
CA ASP A 428 20.61 11.17 3.97
C ASP A 428 19.37 10.26 4.02
N ASN A 429 19.30 9.26 3.15
CA ASN A 429 18.25 8.24 3.09
C ASN A 429 18.28 7.18 4.22
N HIS A 430 19.07 7.41 5.28
CA HIS A 430 19.01 6.71 6.57
C HIS A 430 18.09 7.45 7.58
N CYS A 431 16.99 8.01 7.10
CA CYS A 431 16.05 8.89 7.81
C CYS A 431 15.06 8.21 8.77
N TYR A 432 15.35 6.99 9.22
CA TYR A 432 14.42 6.11 9.94
C TYR A 432 15.00 5.52 11.22
N THR A 433 14.09 5.15 12.12
CA THR A 433 14.33 4.31 13.29
C THR A 433 13.57 3.00 13.14
N ILE A 434 14.20 1.89 13.54
CA ILE A 434 13.61 0.55 13.52
C ILE A 434 13.01 0.25 14.91
N GLU A 435 11.71 -0.07 14.97
CA GLU A 435 11.06 -0.48 16.21
C GLU A 435 11.57 -1.85 16.69
N THR A 436 11.78 -2.00 18.01
CA THR A 436 12.28 -3.25 18.60
C THR A 436 11.14 -4.21 18.94
N THR A 437 10.65 -4.91 17.91
CA THR A 437 9.61 -5.94 18.03
C THR A 437 10.20 -7.35 18.15
N VAL A 438 9.37 -8.36 18.53
CA VAL A 438 9.83 -9.75 18.75
C VAL A 438 8.83 -10.75 18.16
N GLY A 439 9.24 -11.42 17.08
CA GLY A 439 8.41 -12.42 16.38
C GLY A 439 7.43 -11.79 15.38
N ASN A 440 6.65 -12.63 14.71
CA ASN A 440 5.74 -12.22 13.63
C ASN A 440 4.32 -11.87 14.11
N THR A 441 4.16 -11.51 15.39
CA THR A 441 2.91 -10.91 15.90
C THR A 441 3.27 -9.76 16.83
N VAL A 442 2.84 -8.55 16.46
CA VAL A 442 3.07 -7.31 17.18
C VAL A 442 1.75 -6.75 17.73
N VAL A 443 1.82 -5.91 18.75
CA VAL A 443 0.66 -5.36 19.46
C VAL A 443 0.87 -3.87 19.65
N ASN A 444 -0.09 -3.05 19.21
CA ASN A 444 -0.06 -1.59 19.26
C ASN A 444 1.32 -1.01 18.86
N PRO A 445 1.84 -1.31 17.65
CA PRO A 445 3.12 -0.77 17.23
C PRO A 445 3.08 0.74 17.00
N ASN A 446 4.26 1.34 16.95
CA ASN A 446 4.47 2.77 16.75
C ASN A 446 4.96 3.09 15.33
N GLY A 447 5.60 2.12 14.66
CA GLY A 447 6.09 2.24 13.29
C GLY A 447 5.21 1.55 12.26
N THR A 448 5.19 2.13 11.07
CA THR A 448 4.51 1.65 9.87
C THR A 448 5.15 0.35 9.34
N LEU A 449 4.33 -0.57 8.84
CA LEU A 449 4.78 -1.75 8.09
C LEU A 449 4.86 -1.42 6.59
N TYR A 450 5.97 -1.72 5.93
CA TYR A 450 6.14 -1.61 4.48
C TYR A 450 6.21 -3.01 3.86
N MET A 451 5.44 -3.21 2.80
CA MET A 451 5.34 -4.47 2.06
C MET A 451 5.57 -4.24 0.58
N THR A 452 6.56 -4.90 -0.02
CA THR A 452 6.78 -4.93 -1.48
C THR A 452 6.24 -6.22 -2.08
N ALA A 453 5.37 -6.10 -3.07
CA ALA A 453 4.92 -7.23 -3.86
C ALA A 453 5.87 -7.51 -5.04
N ASN A 454 6.10 -8.79 -5.33
CA ASN A 454 6.80 -9.25 -6.53
C ASN A 454 5.77 -9.44 -7.67
N SER A 455 6.20 -9.35 -8.93
CA SER A 455 5.36 -9.43 -10.12
C SER A 455 4.34 -10.58 -10.05
N ALA A 456 3.06 -10.25 -10.15
CA ALA A 456 1.97 -11.21 -10.06
C ALA A 456 1.69 -11.96 -11.37
N SER A 457 2.19 -11.49 -12.50
CA SER A 457 2.17 -12.25 -13.77
C SER A 457 3.44 -13.09 -13.96
N GLY A 458 4.57 -12.64 -13.40
CA GLY A 458 5.89 -13.17 -13.70
C GLY A 458 6.46 -12.70 -15.05
N SER A 459 5.97 -11.58 -15.59
CA SER A 459 6.43 -10.98 -16.85
C SER A 459 7.91 -10.58 -16.80
N LYS A 460 8.39 -10.16 -15.63
CA LYS A 460 9.71 -9.57 -15.37
C LYS A 460 10.05 -9.67 -13.88
N TYR A 461 11.34 -9.81 -13.54
CA TYR A 461 11.83 -9.94 -12.16
C TYR A 461 13.22 -9.30 -12.00
N TYR A 462 13.49 -8.69 -10.85
CA TYR A 462 14.82 -8.12 -10.53
C TYR A 462 15.60 -8.95 -9.51
N GLU A 463 16.94 -8.77 -9.47
CA GLU A 463 17.81 -9.37 -8.45
C GLU A 463 17.59 -8.71 -7.08
N LEU A 464 18.03 -9.37 -6.00
CA LEU A 464 18.07 -8.76 -4.66
C LEU A 464 19.42 -8.09 -4.38
N ILE A 465 19.40 -6.97 -3.64
CA ILE A 465 20.64 -6.31 -3.18
C ILE A 465 21.47 -7.29 -2.34
N SER A 466 22.77 -7.41 -2.63
CA SER A 466 23.58 -8.52 -2.10
C SER A 466 23.68 -8.52 -0.57
N ALA A 467 23.70 -7.34 0.05
CA ALA A 467 23.49 -7.16 1.48
C ALA A 467 21.99 -6.96 1.74
N GLN A 468 21.46 -7.57 2.80
CA GLN A 468 20.12 -7.25 3.29
C GLN A 468 20.19 -5.95 4.10
N GLN A 469 19.35 -4.99 3.76
CA GLN A 469 19.17 -3.75 4.49
C GLN A 469 18.68 -4.05 5.91
N ASP A 470 19.11 -3.27 6.89
CA ASP A 470 18.81 -3.54 8.29
C ASP A 470 17.34 -3.26 8.66
N TYR A 471 16.63 -2.45 7.87
CA TYR A 471 15.18 -2.27 7.98
C TYR A 471 14.37 -3.47 7.45
N ILE A 472 14.92 -4.34 6.60
CA ILE A 472 14.20 -5.51 6.07
C ILE A 472 14.10 -6.64 7.09
N ALA A 473 12.89 -7.16 7.30
CA ALA A 473 12.60 -8.34 8.12
C ALA A 473 12.78 -9.63 7.31
N GLU A 474 12.12 -9.72 6.15
CA GLU A 474 12.18 -10.88 5.24
C GLU A 474 12.17 -10.40 3.78
N ARG A 475 12.77 -11.17 2.87
CA ARG A 475 12.81 -10.86 1.43
C ARG A 475 13.00 -12.11 0.58
N SER A 476 12.38 -12.14 -0.60
CA SER A 476 12.42 -13.30 -1.49
C SER A 476 12.51 -12.91 -2.97
N GLN A 477 13.37 -13.62 -3.70
CA GLN A 477 13.32 -13.69 -5.15
C GLN A 477 13.56 -15.14 -5.58
N ASN A 478 12.46 -15.83 -5.90
CA ASN A 478 12.46 -17.19 -6.41
C ASN A 478 12.17 -17.28 -7.91
N TRP A 479 11.98 -16.14 -8.59
CA TRP A 479 11.66 -16.06 -10.02
C TRP A 479 10.32 -16.72 -10.38
N LEU A 480 9.33 -16.59 -9.48
CA LEU A 480 7.98 -17.14 -9.59
C LEU A 480 6.95 -16.03 -9.27
N PRO A 481 5.75 -16.04 -9.88
CA PRO A 481 4.75 -15.01 -9.65
C PRO A 481 4.23 -15.08 -8.22
N SER A 482 3.95 -13.93 -7.61
CA SER A 482 3.54 -13.84 -6.21
C SER A 482 2.21 -13.13 -5.99
N TRP A 483 1.57 -13.42 -4.87
CA TRP A 483 0.50 -12.63 -4.30
C TRP A 483 0.53 -12.73 -2.78
N SER A 484 -0.02 -11.73 -2.11
CA SER A 484 -0.35 -11.81 -0.70
C SER A 484 -1.86 -11.94 -0.49
N VAL A 485 -2.24 -12.51 0.64
CA VAL A 485 -3.60 -12.44 1.18
C VAL A 485 -3.52 -11.63 2.47
N ILE A 486 -4.21 -10.49 2.50
CA ILE A 486 -4.40 -9.66 3.69
C ILE A 486 -5.74 -10.06 4.30
N THR A 487 -5.78 -10.31 5.61
CA THR A 487 -7.01 -10.42 6.39
C THR A 487 -7.08 -9.26 7.39
N LEU A 488 -8.18 -8.50 7.35
CA LEU A 488 -8.39 -7.29 8.13
C LEU A 488 -9.66 -7.39 8.97
N SER A 489 -9.60 -6.90 10.21
CA SER A 489 -10.68 -6.89 11.19
C SER A 489 -10.43 -5.76 12.21
N ALA A 490 -11.44 -5.40 13.00
CA ALA A 490 -11.36 -4.28 13.96
C ALA A 490 -10.11 -4.29 14.89
N ASP A 491 -9.62 -5.47 15.28
CA ASP A 491 -8.49 -5.63 16.20
C ASP A 491 -7.25 -6.32 15.58
N SER A 492 -7.28 -6.74 14.31
CA SER A 492 -6.18 -7.48 13.68
C SER A 492 -6.05 -7.25 12.16
N PHE A 493 -4.84 -6.90 11.73
CA PHE A 493 -4.32 -7.01 10.37
C PHE A 493 -3.37 -8.21 10.32
N SER A 494 -3.49 -9.10 9.35
CA SER A 494 -2.50 -10.14 9.08
C SER A 494 -2.27 -10.35 7.60
N ILE A 495 -1.02 -10.63 7.21
CA ILE A 495 -0.61 -10.84 5.82
C ILE A 495 0.12 -12.17 5.66
N ASP A 496 -0.26 -12.90 4.61
CA ASP A 496 0.30 -14.17 4.19
C ASP A 496 0.74 -14.08 2.72
N THR A 497 2.02 -14.29 2.39
CA THR A 497 2.51 -14.19 1.00
C THR A 497 2.87 -15.55 0.39
N TYR A 498 2.48 -15.73 -0.87
CA TYR A 498 2.52 -16.96 -1.63
C TYR A 498 3.16 -16.77 -3.02
N GLN A 499 3.65 -17.86 -3.61
CA GLN A 499 4.17 -17.93 -4.97
C GLN A 499 3.55 -19.10 -5.76
N LEU A 500 3.42 -18.94 -7.08
CA LEU A 500 2.91 -19.96 -7.98
C LEU A 500 4.03 -20.73 -8.69
N THR A 501 4.14 -22.03 -8.45
CA THR A 501 5.13 -22.87 -9.15
C THR A 501 4.78 -23.07 -10.64
N ALA A 502 5.77 -23.48 -11.42
CA ALA A 502 5.61 -23.82 -12.84
C ALA A 502 4.57 -24.92 -13.09
N ASP A 503 4.46 -25.90 -12.18
CA ASP A 503 3.47 -26.99 -12.20
C ASP A 503 2.13 -26.64 -11.52
N GLY A 504 1.94 -25.38 -11.12
CA GLY A 504 0.66 -24.88 -10.60
C GLY A 504 0.36 -25.31 -9.18
N GLN A 505 1.36 -25.33 -8.30
CA GLN A 505 1.20 -25.48 -6.86
C GLN A 505 1.47 -24.14 -6.18
N THR A 506 0.79 -23.89 -5.06
CA THR A 506 1.07 -22.73 -4.21
C THR A 506 2.12 -23.08 -3.17
N GLU A 507 3.15 -22.25 -3.05
CA GLU A 507 4.14 -22.29 -1.97
C GLU A 507 4.08 -20.99 -1.17
N LYS A 508 4.25 -21.05 0.16
CA LYS A 508 4.27 -19.89 1.04
C LYS A 508 5.72 -19.39 1.23
N ILE A 509 5.94 -18.08 1.09
CA ILE A 509 7.31 -17.51 1.00
C ILE A 509 7.81 -16.81 2.28
N ASP A 510 6.90 -16.48 3.20
CA ASP A 510 7.19 -15.87 4.52
C ASP A 510 6.31 -16.52 5.60
N GLU A 511 6.62 -16.35 6.88
CA GLU A 511 5.66 -16.60 7.96
C GLU A 511 4.53 -15.55 7.97
N THR A 512 3.39 -15.87 8.57
CA THR A 512 2.29 -14.91 8.70
C THR A 512 2.73 -13.76 9.60
N PHE A 513 2.79 -12.53 9.08
CA PHE A 513 2.95 -11.35 9.93
C PHE A 513 1.59 -10.85 10.40
N THR A 514 1.51 -10.32 11.61
CA THR A 514 0.25 -9.88 12.22
C THR A 514 0.46 -8.66 13.11
N ILE A 515 -0.31 -7.60 12.88
CA ILE A 515 -0.46 -6.46 13.77
C ILE A 515 -1.79 -6.61 14.51
N ARG A 516 -1.80 -6.42 15.83
CA ARG A 516 -3.02 -6.38 16.65
C ARG A 516 -3.18 -5.05 17.37
N LYS A 517 -4.42 -4.58 17.47
CA LYS A 517 -4.81 -3.40 18.26
C LYS A 517 -5.59 -3.86 19.49
N THR A 518 -4.90 -4.12 20.61
CA THR A 518 -5.49 -4.80 21.78
C THR A 518 -6.18 -3.85 22.75
N GLY A 519 -7.13 -3.05 22.25
CA GLY A 519 -8.19 -2.49 23.09
C GLY A 519 -9.19 -3.61 23.41
N ASP A 520 -9.31 -4.00 24.69
CA ASP A 520 -10.18 -5.11 25.14
C ASP A 520 -11.69 -4.78 25.01
N GLY A 521 -12.20 -4.69 23.77
CA GLY A 521 -13.61 -4.39 23.46
C GLY A 521 -14.02 -2.92 23.69
N GLU A 522 -13.09 -2.03 24.02
CA GLU A 522 -13.30 -0.59 23.97
C GLU A 522 -13.29 -0.12 22.51
N SER A 523 -14.33 0.61 22.08
CA SER A 523 -14.34 1.28 20.79
C SER A 523 -13.20 2.29 20.74
N LEU A 524 -12.32 2.17 19.73
CA LEU A 524 -11.11 2.99 19.61
C LEU A 524 -11.38 4.49 19.46
N THR A 525 -12.63 4.83 19.14
CA THR A 525 -13.18 6.14 18.81
C THR A 525 -14.14 6.68 19.87
N ALA A 526 -14.57 5.83 20.81
CA ALA A 526 -15.39 6.26 21.93
C ALA A 526 -14.61 7.23 22.84
N PRO A 527 -15.23 8.34 23.31
CA PRO A 527 -14.61 9.21 24.30
C PRO A 527 -14.33 8.45 25.60
N LEU A 528 -13.07 8.45 26.06
CA LEU A 528 -12.70 7.77 27.31
C LEU A 528 -13.31 8.48 28.52
N THR A 529 -13.70 7.68 29.51
CA THR A 529 -13.88 8.15 30.88
C THR A 529 -12.54 8.52 31.51
N ARG A 530 -12.60 9.29 32.60
CA ARG A 530 -11.43 9.65 33.40
C ARG A 530 -10.80 8.44 34.10
N ALA A 531 -11.56 7.37 34.32
CA ALA A 531 -11.03 6.10 34.84
C ALA A 531 -10.18 5.36 33.80
N GLU A 532 -10.71 5.10 32.60
CA GLU A 532 -10.02 4.39 31.51
C GLU A 532 -8.73 5.13 31.09
N ALA A 533 -8.80 6.45 30.94
CA ALA A 533 -7.64 7.28 30.63
C ALA A 533 -6.55 7.26 31.71
N VAL A 534 -6.86 6.90 32.97
CA VAL A 534 -5.88 6.73 34.06
C VAL A 534 -5.41 5.28 34.18
N GLN A 535 -6.25 4.31 33.78
CA GLN A 535 -5.86 2.91 33.64
C GLN A 535 -4.76 2.76 32.58
N ARG A 536 -4.89 3.43 31.42
CA ARG A 536 -3.87 3.43 30.36
C ARG A 536 -2.50 3.93 30.84
N LEU A 537 -2.46 5.06 31.56
CA LEU A 537 -1.21 5.57 32.18
C LEU A 537 -0.60 4.61 33.22
N TYR A 538 -1.42 3.81 33.92
CA TYR A 538 -0.95 2.84 34.92
C TYR A 538 -0.44 1.54 34.28
N ASP A 539 -1.04 1.15 33.16
CA ASP A 539 -0.69 -0.04 32.40
C ASP A 539 0.62 0.16 31.64
N ASP A 540 0.78 1.31 30.99
CA ASP A 540 2.03 1.78 30.38
C ASP A 540 3.19 1.85 31.40
N ALA A 541 2.93 2.37 32.61
CA ALA A 541 3.89 2.36 33.71
C ALA A 541 4.25 0.94 34.26
N GLY A 542 3.73 -0.13 33.64
CA GLY A 542 4.02 -1.52 34.00
C GLY A 542 3.24 -2.06 35.20
N ARG A 543 2.04 -1.51 35.46
CA ARG A 543 1.15 -1.85 36.61
C ARG A 543 1.88 -1.88 37.97
N PRO A 544 2.54 -0.78 38.39
CA PRO A 544 3.40 -0.73 39.57
C PRO A 544 2.65 -0.94 40.89
N ALA A 545 3.25 -1.70 41.81
CA ALA A 545 2.60 -2.16 43.05
C ALA A 545 2.09 -1.02 43.96
N VAL A 546 0.79 -1.05 44.24
CA VAL A 546 0.08 -0.05 45.05
C VAL A 546 0.18 -0.34 46.55
N SER A 547 0.38 0.71 47.36
CA SER A 547 0.43 0.60 48.83
C SER A 547 -0.26 1.75 49.58
N SER A 548 -0.88 2.68 48.85
CA SER A 548 -1.62 3.84 49.34
C SER A 548 -3.03 3.82 48.76
N ALA A 549 -4.06 4.12 49.55
CA ALA A 549 -5.43 4.17 49.04
C ALA A 549 -5.68 5.38 48.11
N ALA A 550 -6.54 5.21 47.09
CA ALA A 550 -6.95 6.27 46.19
C ALA A 550 -7.51 7.51 46.91
N GLY A 551 -8.19 7.32 48.05
CA GLY A 551 -8.59 8.41 48.96
C GLY A 551 -9.56 9.44 48.37
N PHE A 552 -10.18 9.14 47.24
CA PHE A 552 -11.32 9.86 46.68
C PHE A 552 -12.60 9.19 47.19
N SER A 553 -13.68 9.95 47.42
CA SER A 553 -14.91 9.44 48.03
C SER A 553 -15.86 8.74 47.04
N ASP A 554 -15.50 8.77 45.77
CA ASP A 554 -16.18 8.26 44.58
C ASP A 554 -15.32 7.22 43.84
N VAL A 555 -14.41 6.55 44.57
CA VAL A 555 -13.69 5.35 44.12
C VAL A 555 -13.83 4.29 45.22
N SER A 556 -14.48 3.18 44.89
CA SER A 556 -14.77 2.06 45.79
C SER A 556 -13.54 1.17 46.03
N ALA A 557 -13.64 0.29 47.03
CA ALA A 557 -12.68 -0.78 47.25
C ALA A 557 -12.85 -1.96 46.27
N ASP A 558 -13.95 -1.98 45.51
CA ASP A 558 -14.34 -3.05 44.59
C ASP A 558 -14.20 -2.65 43.10
N ASP A 559 -13.77 -1.42 42.80
CA ASP A 559 -13.65 -0.91 41.41
C ASP A 559 -12.38 -1.44 40.73
N SER A 560 -12.48 -1.82 39.46
CA SER A 560 -11.34 -2.36 38.67
C SER A 560 -10.17 -1.38 38.56
N TYR A 561 -10.46 -0.09 38.42
CA TYR A 561 -9.49 0.99 38.28
C TYR A 561 -8.92 1.53 39.61
N LEU A 562 -9.27 0.92 40.76
CA LEU A 562 -8.84 1.38 42.09
C LEU A 562 -7.32 1.57 42.18
N ASP A 563 -6.55 0.57 41.73
CA ASP A 563 -5.09 0.57 41.83
C ASP A 563 -4.46 1.63 40.90
N ALA A 564 -4.99 1.79 39.68
CA ALA A 564 -4.53 2.83 38.75
C ALA A 564 -4.73 4.24 39.32
N VAL A 565 -5.93 4.56 39.83
CA VAL A 565 -6.22 5.87 40.44
C VAL A 565 -5.41 6.08 41.73
N ALA A 566 -5.17 5.01 42.50
CA ALA A 566 -4.37 5.04 43.71
C ALA A 566 -2.88 5.33 43.45
N TRP A 567 -2.27 4.64 42.48
CA TRP A 567 -0.90 4.93 42.02
C TRP A 567 -0.80 6.34 41.43
N ALA A 568 -1.70 6.71 40.52
CA ALA A 568 -1.65 7.98 39.81
C ALA A 568 -1.77 9.17 40.79
N ARG A 569 -2.55 9.01 41.87
CA ARG A 569 -2.63 10.02 42.94
C ARG A 569 -1.33 10.08 43.75
N ALA A 570 -0.73 8.93 44.07
CA ALA A 570 0.52 8.87 44.83
C ALA A 570 1.70 9.51 44.07
N GLN A 571 1.74 9.40 42.73
CA GLN A 571 2.74 10.05 41.88
C GLN A 571 2.47 11.54 41.61
N GLY A 572 1.25 12.01 41.87
CA GLY A 572 0.80 13.38 41.60
C GLY A 572 0.24 13.61 40.19
N ILE A 573 0.06 12.55 39.40
CA ILE A 573 -0.50 12.57 38.05
C ILE A 573 -1.96 13.03 38.10
N VAL A 574 -2.79 12.42 38.96
CA VAL A 574 -4.18 12.85 39.20
C VAL A 574 -4.32 13.67 40.47
N LYS A 575 -5.01 14.80 40.35
CA LYS A 575 -5.29 15.74 41.47
C LYS A 575 -6.78 15.78 41.87
N GLY A 576 -7.61 14.95 41.22
CA GLY A 576 -9.08 14.93 41.33
C GLY A 576 -9.78 16.06 40.56
N VAL A 577 -11.10 15.95 40.39
CA VAL A 577 -11.95 17.10 40.01
C VAL A 577 -12.19 18.02 41.20
N THR A 578 -12.11 17.46 42.41
CA THR A 578 -11.98 18.20 43.67
C THR A 578 -10.95 17.50 44.56
N GLY A 579 -10.55 18.11 45.69
CA GLY A 579 -9.59 17.49 46.62
C GLY A 579 -10.06 16.17 47.26
N SER A 580 -11.34 15.81 47.11
CA SER A 580 -11.94 14.60 47.66
C SER A 580 -12.72 13.75 46.65
N SER A 581 -12.80 14.13 45.36
CA SER A 581 -13.51 13.37 44.33
C SER A 581 -12.73 13.33 43.01
N PHE A 582 -12.77 12.16 42.37
CA PHE A 582 -12.09 11.84 41.13
C PHE A 582 -12.99 11.97 39.89
N ALA A 583 -14.30 11.72 40.04
CA ALA A 583 -15.26 11.53 38.96
C ALA A 583 -14.76 10.50 37.92
N PRO A 584 -14.83 9.18 38.23
CA PRO A 584 -14.32 8.14 37.33
C PRO A 584 -15.09 8.09 36.00
N ASP A 585 -16.42 8.06 36.07
CA ASP A 585 -17.32 7.84 34.91
C ASP A 585 -17.58 9.12 34.07
N GLU A 586 -16.97 10.26 34.43
CA GLU A 586 -17.03 11.46 33.59
C GLU A 586 -16.09 11.32 32.40
N ILE A 587 -16.56 11.67 31.20
CA ILE A 587 -15.72 11.73 29.98
C ILE A 587 -14.56 12.71 30.19
N ILE A 588 -13.34 12.28 29.91
CA ILE A 588 -12.15 13.12 30.06
C ILE A 588 -12.05 14.13 28.91
N THR A 589 -11.77 15.40 29.22
CA THR A 589 -11.50 16.39 28.18
C THR A 589 -10.02 16.37 27.78
N GLN A 590 -9.71 16.72 26.53
CA GLN A 590 -8.33 16.80 26.02
C GLN A 590 -7.39 17.57 26.97
N ALA A 591 -7.81 18.74 27.47
CA ALA A 591 -7.03 19.54 28.41
C ALA A 591 -6.88 18.91 29.82
N GLN A 592 -7.79 18.02 30.23
CA GLN A 592 -7.61 17.21 31.44
C GLN A 592 -6.59 16.09 31.21
N PHE A 593 -6.70 15.34 30.10
CA PHE A 593 -5.80 14.24 29.77
C PHE A 593 -4.38 14.73 29.48
N ALA A 594 -4.21 15.76 28.65
CA ALA A 594 -2.93 16.41 28.39
C ALA A 594 -2.22 16.82 29.70
N ALA A 595 -2.98 17.35 30.67
CA ALA A 595 -2.42 17.72 31.96
C ALA A 595 -2.19 16.54 32.94
N MET A 596 -2.72 15.35 32.67
CA MET A 596 -2.27 14.12 33.33
C MET A 596 -0.99 13.60 32.64
N LEU A 597 -1.00 13.53 31.31
CA LEU A 597 0.11 13.10 30.46
C LEU A 597 1.40 13.90 30.74
N THR A 598 1.35 15.24 30.75
CA THR A 598 2.52 16.08 31.10
C THR A 598 3.01 15.90 32.54
N ARG A 599 2.16 15.44 33.46
CA ARG A 599 2.59 15.08 34.82
C ARG A 599 3.21 13.70 34.86
N TYR A 600 2.67 12.74 34.10
CA TYR A 600 3.21 11.39 33.92
C TYR A 600 4.58 11.40 33.23
N ALA A 601 4.72 12.18 32.15
CA ALA A 601 5.99 12.54 31.52
C ALA A 601 7.03 13.06 32.54
N ALA A 602 6.59 13.84 33.53
CA ALA A 602 7.45 14.33 34.62
C ALA A 602 7.61 13.34 35.80
N VAL A 603 6.92 12.20 35.78
CA VAL A 603 7.25 11.01 36.58
C VAL A 603 8.41 10.28 35.93
N GLU A 604 8.30 9.97 34.65
CA GLU A 604 9.29 9.23 33.84
C GLU A 604 10.50 10.07 33.41
N GLY A 605 10.57 11.33 33.84
CA GLY A 605 11.75 12.19 33.69
C GLY A 605 11.94 12.82 32.31
N LYS A 606 10.90 12.84 31.47
CA LYS A 606 10.90 13.45 30.14
C LYS A 606 11.20 14.95 30.22
N SER A 607 11.90 15.46 29.20
CA SER A 607 12.27 16.88 29.13
C SER A 607 11.05 17.79 28.97
N GLY A 608 11.13 19.03 29.44
CA GLY A 608 10.05 20.04 29.39
C GLY A 608 8.82 19.76 30.27
N ALA A 609 8.62 18.52 30.70
CA ALA A 609 7.45 18.08 31.46
C ALA A 609 7.40 18.67 32.88
N SER A 610 6.20 18.72 33.49
CA SER A 610 6.00 19.27 34.84
C SER A 610 4.97 18.51 35.66
N ARG A 611 5.36 18.03 36.85
CA ARG A 611 4.46 17.42 37.85
C ARG A 611 3.39 18.39 38.39
N ASP A 612 3.54 19.70 38.13
CA ASP A 612 2.57 20.73 38.50
C ASP A 612 1.83 21.37 37.32
N ALA A 613 1.93 20.78 36.11
CA ALA A 613 1.23 21.27 34.92
C ALA A 613 -0.27 21.54 35.17
N THR A 614 -0.71 22.77 34.88
CA THR A 614 -2.14 23.14 34.76
C THR A 614 -2.75 22.57 33.47
N LEU A 615 -4.08 22.69 33.31
CA LEU A 615 -4.77 22.31 32.07
C LEU A 615 -4.15 22.98 30.83
N SER A 616 -3.84 24.29 30.92
CA SER A 616 -3.22 25.05 29.83
C SER A 616 -1.75 24.73 29.60
N GLN A 617 -1.01 24.28 30.62
CA GLN A 617 0.37 23.82 30.46
C GLN A 617 0.43 22.39 29.91
N GLY A 618 -0.58 21.56 30.23
CA GLY A 618 -0.75 20.24 29.63
C GLY A 618 -0.99 20.34 28.13
N MET A 619 -1.99 21.15 27.72
CA MET A 619 -2.26 21.42 26.31
C MET A 619 -1.01 21.92 25.57
N ALA A 620 -0.37 23.00 26.05
CA ALA A 620 0.82 23.55 25.40
C ALA A 620 2.02 22.57 25.33
N TYR A 621 2.11 21.59 26.23
CA TYR A 621 3.12 20.53 26.16
C TYR A 621 2.72 19.43 25.15
N ALA A 622 1.45 19.01 25.13
CA ALA A 622 0.96 18.04 24.17
C ALA A 622 1.05 18.58 22.73
N GLU A 623 0.60 19.82 22.51
CA GLU A 623 0.73 20.58 21.26
C GLU A 623 2.20 20.66 20.80
N SER A 624 3.14 21.02 21.70
CA SER A 624 4.55 21.19 21.32
C SER A 624 5.35 19.89 21.14
N HIS A 625 4.74 18.73 21.33
CA HIS A 625 5.36 17.41 21.13
C HIS A 625 4.47 16.48 20.27
N GLY A 626 3.44 17.01 19.61
CA GLY A 626 2.54 16.25 18.74
C GLY A 626 1.71 15.16 19.45
N LEU A 627 1.55 15.21 20.78
CA LEU A 627 0.98 14.09 21.55
C LEU A 627 -0.54 13.94 21.43
N LEU A 628 -1.27 14.99 21.04
CA LEU A 628 -2.73 14.97 20.96
C LEU A 628 -3.23 15.83 19.79
N THR A 629 -3.70 15.16 18.75
CA THR A 629 -4.45 15.76 17.64
C THR A 629 -5.97 15.68 17.92
N GLY A 630 -6.80 16.35 17.11
CA GLY A 630 -8.26 16.33 17.27
C GLY A 630 -8.79 17.09 18.49
N SER A 631 -9.95 16.67 19.03
CA SER A 631 -10.64 17.32 20.17
C SER A 631 -11.24 16.39 21.22
N THR A 632 -11.28 15.08 20.93
CA THR A 632 -11.77 14.01 21.81
C THR A 632 -10.59 13.16 22.28
N VAL A 633 -10.60 12.72 23.53
CA VAL A 633 -9.66 11.70 24.02
C VAL A 633 -10.34 10.34 23.86
N THR A 634 -9.80 9.49 23.00
CA THR A 634 -10.30 8.14 22.73
C THR A 634 -9.23 7.13 23.13
N ALA A 635 -9.49 5.82 23.00
CA ALA A 635 -8.44 4.83 23.23
C ALA A 635 -7.24 5.03 22.27
N ALA A 636 -7.51 5.22 20.97
CA ALA A 636 -6.46 5.46 19.98
C ALA A 636 -5.65 6.73 20.28
N SER A 637 -6.31 7.87 20.53
CA SER A 637 -5.58 9.13 20.81
C SER A 637 -4.94 9.16 22.21
N ALA A 638 -5.33 8.28 23.14
CA ALA A 638 -4.63 8.09 24.41
C ALA A 638 -3.39 7.18 24.28
N ASP A 639 -3.46 6.15 23.44
CA ASP A 639 -2.35 5.22 23.23
C ASP A 639 -1.26 5.84 22.36
N TYR A 640 -1.62 6.50 21.24
CA TYR A 640 -0.70 7.31 20.44
C TYR A 640 0.06 8.36 21.28
N ALA A 641 -0.65 8.99 22.23
CA ALA A 641 -0.09 9.98 23.14
C ALA A 641 0.93 9.40 24.15
N LEU A 642 0.80 8.12 24.50
CA LEU A 642 1.76 7.37 25.31
C LEU A 642 2.95 6.91 24.45
N THR A 643 2.66 6.35 23.28
CA THR A 643 3.60 5.96 22.23
C THR A 643 4.58 7.08 21.86
N LYS A 644 4.11 8.28 21.48
CA LYS A 644 4.98 9.43 21.16
C LYS A 644 5.72 9.98 22.40
N LEU A 645 5.31 9.63 23.62
CA LEU A 645 6.01 10.01 24.85
C LEU A 645 7.21 9.09 25.14
N GLY A 646 7.06 7.78 24.85
CA GLY A 646 8.08 6.72 24.85
C GLY A 646 8.70 6.37 26.20
#